data_AF-A0A6M0CFH1-F1
#
_entry.id   AF-A0A6M0CFH1-F1
#
_cell.length_a   1.000
_cell.length_b   1.000
_cell.length_c   1.000
_cell.angle_alpha   90.00
_cell.angle_beta   90.00
_cell.angle_gamma   90.00
#
_symmetry.space_group_name_H-M   'P 1'
#
loop_
_entity.id
_entity.type
_entity.pdbx_description
1 polymer ?
#
loop_
_entity_poly.entity_id
_entity_poly.type
_entity_poly.pdbx_seq_one_letter_code
_entity_poly.pdbx_strand_id
1 'polypeptide(L)'
;MRSLLLLLVFCTTVSFANDKKVPSTIKEVTVYLNGAQITRNASIYLDAGTSELVLEGLSTKIDESSIQLSGLGNVSILSIAYDINYLEKPESTPEIKALEDRIELNSLAISKLKNVINGLNEEENVIQLNRLVTGNEETLDLEKLKKVSTYYRERMTAIKNEIFDTNQKINDLKSDSSAIRKQLAEINNKPQQEQGEISIKFDSPIDTKLNLTVKYKVDDAGWIPNYDIKSEKLDAPLKLSYKAHVYQKTGEDWENAKLILSTGNPNINVAKPNLDTKYLNFVGHNYKARSTTKKQKYYYNPSVKRISGTVTDQTGQPLPGCSVVVKGTSNGTQTDFDGNYTIDVTSGQVLVFSYVGFKNIEQPIYSSIMNIGLEEDVQMLQEVVVTGYASGASGNSSNIRIRGASSYKPQLPLYIIDGVPVSNYSEGDLPESEIKSMEVLKGTAATSLYGIRASAGVIIITTKPSLIDEGKINTKFIIKKRYSIKSDADITVIRIDDHELNADYEYFTAPVLNENVFLTAQIKEWEKLQLLPGEANIYFEGSYAGKTTIDPYAISRKLVVSLGIDPNVIVSRKLRRNFKSKSFTGSNRILDRIYDLEIKNNKSTAITVKLMDRIPKSSNKEIKVDDIETYTAEYDKKKGLLTWNLDLKSGDQKKETFSYQLKYPRYKRVNL
;
A
#
# COMPACT_ATOMS: atom_id res chain seq x y z
N MET A 1 -62.13 -34.98 60.46
CA MET A 1 -60.66 -34.91 60.53
C MET A 1 -60.13 -34.93 59.09
N ARG A 2 -60.04 -33.76 58.43
CA ARG A 2 -58.79 -33.07 58.04
C ARG A 2 -57.72 -34.00 57.45
N SER A 3 -57.68 -34.08 56.13
CA SER A 3 -56.49 -34.40 55.34
C SER A 3 -56.21 -33.18 54.48
N LEU A 4 -55.09 -32.52 54.77
CA LEU A 4 -54.52 -31.39 54.05
C LEU A 4 -53.18 -31.91 53.51
N LEU A 5 -53.02 -32.07 52.20
CA LEU A 5 -51.72 -32.29 51.59
C LEU A 5 -51.47 -31.16 50.60
N LEU A 6 -50.56 -30.27 50.98
CA LEU A 6 -50.06 -29.15 50.19
C LEU A 6 -49.28 -29.69 48.97
N LEU A 7 -49.67 -29.26 47.78
CA LEU A 7 -48.91 -29.43 46.56
C LEU A 7 -47.93 -28.24 46.43
N LEU A 8 -46.63 -28.49 46.59
CA LEU A 8 -45.58 -27.49 46.49
C LEU A 8 -45.11 -27.45 45.02
N VAL A 9 -45.63 -26.50 44.25
CA VAL A 9 -45.22 -26.25 42.86
C VAL A 9 -43.90 -25.48 42.89
N PHE A 10 -42.80 -26.18 42.58
CA PHE A 10 -41.50 -25.58 42.28
C PHE A 10 -41.62 -24.88 40.92
N CYS A 11 -41.86 -23.57 40.93
CA CYS A 11 -41.80 -22.75 39.73
C CYS A 11 -40.33 -22.50 39.40
N THR A 12 -39.74 -23.31 38.54
CA THR A 12 -38.42 -23.05 37.96
C THR A 12 -38.55 -21.87 37.00
N THR A 13 -38.18 -20.68 37.45
CA THR A 13 -37.97 -19.54 36.56
C THR A 13 -36.72 -19.83 35.73
N VAL A 14 -36.93 -20.30 34.49
CA VAL A 14 -35.90 -20.28 33.46
C VAL A 14 -35.72 -18.81 33.09
N SER A 15 -34.73 -18.16 33.68
CA SER A 15 -34.21 -16.91 33.12
C SER A 15 -33.52 -17.27 31.81
N PHE A 16 -34.15 -16.92 30.69
CA PHE A 16 -33.43 -16.80 29.44
C PHE A 16 -32.39 -15.70 29.65
N ALA A 17 -31.11 -16.08 29.68
CA ALA A 17 -30.02 -15.13 29.65
C ALA A 17 -30.18 -14.33 28.35
N ASN A 18 -30.57 -13.07 28.49
CA ASN A 18 -30.57 -12.15 27.38
C ASN A 18 -29.11 -11.75 27.20
N ASP A 19 -28.46 -12.19 26.11
CA ASP A 19 -27.06 -11.92 25.85
C ASP A 19 -26.83 -10.41 25.86
N LYS A 20 -26.20 -9.91 26.93
CA LYS A 20 -25.97 -8.48 27.11
C LYS A 20 -24.78 -8.09 26.25
N LYS A 21 -25.08 -7.54 25.07
CA LYS A 21 -24.07 -6.98 24.16
C LYS A 21 -23.44 -5.74 24.79
N VAL A 22 -22.11 -5.66 24.75
CA VAL A 22 -21.33 -4.54 25.29
C VAL A 22 -20.36 -4.04 24.22
N PRO A 23 -20.43 -2.75 23.84
CA PRO A 23 -19.48 -2.19 22.90
C PRO A 23 -18.10 -2.05 23.53
N SER A 24 -17.07 -2.17 22.69
CA SER A 24 -15.67 -1.99 23.08
C SER A 24 -14.99 -0.99 22.16
N THR A 25 -13.94 -0.32 22.63
CA THR A 25 -13.23 0.71 21.84
C THR A 25 -11.74 0.41 21.71
N ILE A 26 -11.19 0.53 20.50
CA ILE A 26 -9.75 0.44 20.25
C ILE A 26 -9.04 1.61 20.95
N LYS A 27 -8.01 1.30 21.74
CA LYS A 27 -7.16 2.30 22.41
C LYS A 27 -5.77 2.36 21.84
N GLU A 28 -5.22 1.19 21.52
CA GLU A 28 -3.85 1.04 21.04
C GLU A 28 -3.77 -0.09 20.03
N VAL A 29 -3.02 0.11 18.96
CA VAL A 29 -2.73 -0.90 17.95
C VAL A 29 -1.22 -1.03 17.83
N THR A 30 -0.71 -2.24 18.07
CA THR A 30 0.67 -2.59 17.73
C THR A 30 0.68 -3.23 16.35
N VAL A 31 1.17 -2.51 15.34
CA VAL A 31 1.26 -3.00 13.96
C VAL A 31 2.61 -3.72 13.78
N TYR A 32 2.60 -4.95 13.29
CA TYR A 32 3.80 -5.71 12.97
C TYR A 32 4.08 -5.67 11.46
N LEU A 33 5.23 -6.17 11.01
CA LEU A 33 5.53 -6.29 9.57
C LEU A 33 4.53 -7.21 8.84
N ASN A 34 3.88 -8.11 9.59
CA ASN A 34 2.77 -8.93 9.14
C ASN A 34 1.83 -9.19 10.33
N GLY A 35 0.60 -8.69 10.25
CA GLY A 35 -0.41 -8.70 11.30
C GLY A 35 -0.39 -7.44 12.18
N ALA A 36 -1.41 -7.33 13.03
CA ALA A 36 -1.48 -6.33 14.09
C ALA A 36 -2.00 -6.94 15.38
N GLN A 37 -1.71 -6.31 16.52
CA GLN A 37 -2.34 -6.62 17.80
C GLN A 37 -3.19 -5.44 18.23
N ILE A 38 -4.48 -5.70 18.43
CA ILE A 38 -5.46 -4.72 18.86
C ILE A 38 -5.58 -4.78 20.38
N THR A 39 -5.57 -3.62 21.03
CA THR A 39 -5.91 -3.47 22.45
C THR A 39 -7.16 -2.63 22.57
N ARG A 40 -8.21 -3.22 23.14
CA ARG A 40 -9.50 -2.57 23.36
C ARG A 40 -9.83 -2.49 24.83
N ASN A 41 -10.64 -1.50 25.18
CA ASN A 41 -11.24 -1.40 26.51
C ASN A 41 -12.76 -1.51 26.42
N ALA A 42 -13.36 -2.22 27.38
CA ALA A 42 -14.79 -2.30 27.60
C ALA A 42 -15.10 -2.11 29.09
N SER A 43 -16.09 -1.29 29.42
CA SER A 43 -16.57 -1.14 30.80
C SER A 43 -17.82 -2.00 30.97
N ILE A 44 -17.74 -2.99 31.86
CA ILE A 44 -18.81 -3.96 32.10
C ILE A 44 -19.29 -3.89 33.55
N TYR A 45 -20.56 -4.19 33.74
CA TYR A 45 -21.16 -4.41 35.05
C TYR A 45 -21.62 -5.87 35.12
N LEU A 46 -21.15 -6.57 36.14
CA LEU A 46 -21.46 -7.96 36.40
C LEU A 46 -22.22 -8.06 37.73
N ASP A 47 -23.32 -8.79 37.71
CA ASP A 47 -24.05 -9.17 38.93
C ASP A 47 -23.33 -10.36 39.59
N ALA A 48 -23.55 -10.56 40.89
CA ALA A 48 -23.02 -11.72 41.60
C ALA A 48 -23.53 -13.04 40.99
N GLY A 49 -22.61 -14.01 40.81
CA GLY A 49 -22.85 -15.30 40.17
C GLY A 49 -22.41 -15.35 38.71
N THR A 50 -23.02 -16.26 37.94
CA THR A 50 -22.68 -16.46 36.52
C THR A 50 -23.35 -15.43 35.63
N SER A 51 -22.56 -14.76 34.81
CA SER A 51 -23.04 -13.81 33.79
C SER A 51 -22.41 -14.10 32.43
N GLU A 52 -23.20 -14.06 31.36
CA GLU A 52 -22.72 -14.15 29.98
C GLU A 52 -22.79 -12.77 29.32
N LEU A 53 -21.70 -12.35 28.69
CA LEU A 53 -21.58 -11.08 27.99
C LEU A 53 -21.01 -11.30 26.60
N VAL A 54 -21.50 -10.53 25.63
CA VAL A 54 -21.01 -10.54 24.25
C VAL A 54 -20.36 -9.20 23.95
N LEU A 55 -19.07 -9.22 23.61
CA LEU A 55 -18.41 -8.04 23.06
C LEU A 55 -18.67 -7.98 21.56
N GLU A 56 -19.17 -6.84 21.08
CA GLU A 56 -19.48 -6.61 19.66
C GLU A 56 -18.53 -5.59 19.02
N GLY A 57 -18.61 -5.48 17.69
CA GLY A 57 -17.79 -4.55 16.91
C GLY A 57 -16.33 -4.95 16.87
N LEU A 58 -16.02 -6.25 16.79
CA LEU A 58 -14.66 -6.74 16.66
C LEU A 58 -14.31 -7.08 15.20
N SER A 59 -13.02 -7.17 14.93
CA SER A 59 -12.46 -7.65 13.67
C SER A 59 -12.96 -9.06 13.34
N THR A 60 -13.21 -9.33 12.06
CA THR A 60 -13.51 -10.69 11.56
C THR A 60 -12.27 -11.54 11.36
N LYS A 61 -11.08 -10.93 11.52
CA LYS A 61 -9.76 -11.53 11.25
C LYS A 61 -9.00 -11.89 12.52
N ILE A 62 -9.71 -12.13 13.62
CA ILE A 62 -9.09 -12.45 14.92
C ILE A 62 -8.44 -13.83 14.88
N ASP A 63 -7.19 -13.91 15.34
CA ASP A 63 -6.59 -15.19 15.75
C ASP A 63 -7.14 -15.57 17.13
N GLU A 64 -8.08 -16.51 17.16
CA GLU A 64 -8.75 -16.96 18.39
C GLU A 64 -7.79 -17.38 19.50
N SER A 65 -6.65 -17.99 19.13
CA SER A 65 -5.64 -18.45 20.07
C SER A 65 -4.86 -17.32 20.76
N SER A 66 -5.01 -16.09 20.26
CA SER A 66 -4.32 -14.90 20.73
C SER A 66 -5.14 -14.05 21.70
N ILE A 67 -6.43 -14.37 21.92
CA ILE A 67 -7.33 -13.58 22.76
C ILE A 67 -6.83 -13.61 24.21
N GLN A 68 -6.63 -12.43 24.77
CA GLN A 68 -6.17 -12.22 26.14
C GLN A 68 -7.07 -11.20 26.84
N LEU A 69 -7.51 -11.54 28.05
CA LEU A 69 -8.33 -10.69 28.91
C LEU A 69 -7.54 -10.27 30.15
N SER A 70 -7.66 -9.01 30.52
CA SER A 70 -7.05 -8.44 31.73
C SER A 70 -7.96 -7.39 32.37
N GLY A 71 -7.72 -7.05 33.64
CA GLY A 71 -8.61 -6.15 34.40
C GLY A 71 -9.80 -6.86 35.07
N LEU A 72 -9.65 -8.15 35.38
CA LEU A 72 -10.70 -9.01 35.94
C LEU A 72 -10.93 -8.81 37.46
N GLY A 73 -9.95 -8.27 38.19
CA GLY A 73 -10.04 -8.18 39.66
C GLY A 73 -10.19 -9.56 40.29
N ASN A 74 -11.28 -9.77 41.03
CA ASN A 74 -11.62 -11.05 41.69
C ASN A 74 -12.59 -11.92 40.86
N VAL A 75 -12.90 -11.53 39.62
CA VAL A 75 -13.84 -12.26 38.75
C VAL A 75 -13.10 -13.35 37.98
N SER A 76 -13.72 -14.54 37.91
CA SER A 76 -13.19 -15.68 37.16
C SER A 76 -13.83 -15.78 35.77
N ILE A 77 -13.05 -16.27 34.80
CA ILE A 77 -13.55 -16.57 33.45
C ILE A 77 -13.85 -18.06 33.36
N LEU A 78 -15.08 -18.40 33.00
CA LEU A 78 -15.52 -19.78 32.79
C LEU A 78 -15.30 -20.23 31.34
N SER A 79 -15.59 -19.35 30.37
CA SER A 79 -15.38 -19.63 28.95
C SER A 79 -15.21 -18.37 28.12
N ILE A 80 -14.53 -18.50 26.98
CA ILE A 80 -14.39 -17.50 25.93
C ILE A 80 -14.65 -18.20 24.60
N ALA A 81 -15.52 -17.65 23.78
CA ALA A 81 -15.78 -18.09 22.40
C ALA A 81 -15.74 -16.89 21.46
N TYR A 82 -15.26 -17.09 20.25
CA TYR A 82 -15.28 -16.09 19.19
C TYR A 82 -16.15 -16.61 18.05
N ASP A 83 -17.05 -15.74 17.57
CA ASP A 83 -17.95 -16.03 16.46
C ASP A 83 -18.00 -14.83 15.52
N ILE A 84 -18.39 -15.05 14.27
CA ILE A 84 -18.65 -13.97 13.30
C ILE A 84 -20.15 -13.83 13.15
N ASN A 85 -20.67 -12.63 13.41
CA ASN A 85 -22.08 -12.32 13.23
C ASN A 85 -22.33 -11.89 11.78
N TYR A 86 -23.07 -12.74 11.05
CA TYR A 86 -23.41 -12.54 9.64
C TYR A 86 -24.81 -11.92 9.44
N LEU A 87 -25.58 -11.63 10.52
CA LEU A 87 -27.05 -11.56 10.43
C LEU A 87 -27.75 -10.27 10.89
N GLU A 88 -27.07 -9.24 11.38
CA GLU A 88 -27.79 -8.03 11.80
C GLU A 88 -27.83 -6.95 10.71
N LYS A 89 -29.06 -6.59 10.30
CA LYS A 89 -29.34 -5.32 9.62
C LYS A 89 -28.93 -4.20 10.59
N PRO A 90 -28.25 -3.13 10.14
CA PRO A 90 -28.10 -1.96 10.98
C PRO A 90 -29.51 -1.47 11.35
N GLU A 91 -29.80 -1.39 12.65
CA GLU A 91 -31.01 -0.72 13.13
C GLU A 91 -31.06 0.71 12.57
N SER A 92 -32.27 1.17 12.26
CA SER A 92 -32.55 2.46 11.62
C SER A 92 -31.83 3.60 12.33
N THR A 93 -30.73 4.08 11.74
CA THR A 93 -30.02 5.24 12.27
C THR A 93 -30.96 6.45 12.22
N PRO A 94 -30.78 7.46 13.10
CA PRO A 94 -31.58 8.69 13.05
C PRO A 94 -31.59 9.38 11.67
N GLU A 95 -30.52 9.19 10.89
CA GLU A 95 -30.37 9.69 9.53
C GLU A 95 -31.23 8.92 8.52
N ILE A 96 -31.30 7.59 8.60
CA ILE A 96 -32.17 6.76 7.75
C ILE A 96 -33.64 7.11 8.01
N LYS A 97 -34.03 7.19 9.28
CA LYS A 97 -35.40 7.57 9.67
C LYS A 97 -35.79 8.96 9.15
N ALA A 98 -34.88 9.94 9.23
CA ALA A 98 -35.14 11.28 8.71
C ALA A 98 -35.35 11.31 7.18
N LEU A 99 -34.67 10.45 6.43
CA LEU A 99 -34.85 10.32 4.97
C LEU A 99 -36.17 9.60 4.63
N GLU A 100 -36.56 8.58 5.40
CA GLU A 100 -37.86 7.89 5.27
C GLU A 100 -39.03 8.84 5.56
N ASP A 101 -38.96 9.59 6.66
CA ASP A 101 -39.95 10.60 7.05
C ASP A 101 -40.13 11.65 5.93
N ARG A 102 -39.04 12.02 5.25
CA ARG A 102 -39.08 13.00 4.15
C ARG A 102 -39.75 12.45 2.89
N ILE A 103 -39.60 11.16 2.58
CA ILE A 103 -40.34 10.50 1.49
C ILE A 103 -41.84 10.48 1.80
N GLU A 104 -42.20 10.21 3.06
CA GLU A 104 -43.60 10.21 3.50
C GLU A 104 -44.23 11.60 3.40
N LEU A 105 -43.52 12.64 3.87
CA LEU A 105 -43.95 14.03 3.75
C LEU A 105 -44.17 14.45 2.28
N ASN A 106 -43.26 14.08 1.38
CA ASN A 106 -43.41 14.34 -0.05
C ASN A 106 -44.63 13.60 -0.65
N SER A 107 -44.87 12.35 -0.24
CA SER A 107 -46.05 11.57 -0.65
C SER A 107 -47.37 12.24 -0.22
N LEU A 108 -47.41 12.75 1.02
CA LEU A 108 -48.55 13.48 1.55
C LEU A 108 -48.78 14.79 0.78
N ALA A 109 -47.71 15.54 0.49
CA ALA A 109 -47.80 16.77 -0.29
C ALA A 109 -48.31 16.52 -1.72
N ILE A 110 -47.82 15.47 -2.40
CA ILE A 110 -48.32 15.06 -3.72
C ILE A 110 -49.82 14.74 -3.66
N SER A 111 -50.26 14.04 -2.62
CA SER A 111 -51.68 13.69 -2.47
C SER A 111 -52.57 14.92 -2.30
N LYS A 112 -52.12 15.93 -1.53
CA LYS A 112 -52.83 17.22 -1.42
C LYS A 112 -52.91 17.96 -2.76
N LEU A 113 -51.81 18.02 -3.51
CA LEU A 113 -51.78 18.67 -4.83
C LEU A 113 -52.68 17.95 -5.85
N LYS A 114 -52.79 16.63 -5.79
CA LYS A 114 -53.75 15.86 -6.62
C LYS A 114 -55.21 16.22 -6.31
N ASN A 115 -55.55 16.45 -5.04
CA ASN A 115 -56.89 16.90 -4.66
C ASN A 115 -57.21 18.28 -5.25
N VAL A 116 -56.23 19.19 -5.29
CA VAL A 116 -56.37 20.51 -5.94
C VAL A 116 -56.66 20.36 -7.43
N ILE A 117 -55.88 19.52 -8.14
CA ILE A 117 -56.12 19.23 -9.56
C ILE A 117 -57.52 18.64 -9.77
N ASN A 118 -57.97 17.75 -8.89
CA ASN A 118 -59.31 17.17 -8.99
C ASN A 118 -60.40 18.23 -8.86
N GLY A 119 -60.29 19.14 -7.88
CA GLY A 119 -61.24 20.25 -7.73
C GLY A 119 -61.26 21.18 -8.95
N LEU A 120 -60.10 21.49 -9.52
CA LEU A 120 -59.98 22.30 -10.74
C LEU A 120 -60.59 21.59 -11.97
N ASN A 121 -60.45 20.28 -12.09
CA ASN A 121 -61.08 19.49 -13.15
C ASN A 121 -62.61 19.46 -13.04
N GLU A 122 -63.15 19.33 -11.82
CA GLU A 122 -64.59 19.41 -11.59
C GLU A 122 -65.13 20.80 -11.95
N GLU A 123 -64.40 21.87 -11.60
CA GLU A 123 -64.76 23.23 -12.01
C GLU A 123 -64.73 23.40 -13.54
N GLU A 124 -63.70 22.88 -14.21
CA GLU A 124 -63.64 22.85 -15.68
C GLU A 124 -64.85 22.13 -16.27
N ASN A 125 -65.23 20.99 -15.71
CA ASN A 125 -66.38 20.19 -16.17
C ASN A 125 -67.70 20.98 -16.04
N VAL A 126 -67.93 21.65 -14.91
CA VAL A 126 -69.10 22.53 -14.71
C VAL A 126 -69.14 23.64 -15.75
N ILE A 127 -68.00 24.28 -16.04
CA ILE A 127 -67.90 25.34 -17.05
C ILE A 127 -68.15 24.80 -18.47
N GLN A 128 -67.69 23.58 -18.78
CA GLN A 128 -67.90 22.94 -20.09
C GLN A 128 -69.34 22.51 -20.31
N LEU A 129 -70.02 21.96 -19.30
CA LEU A 129 -71.42 21.53 -19.39
C LEU A 129 -72.38 22.72 -19.60
N ASN A 130 -72.07 23.87 -19.02
CA ASN A 130 -72.86 25.10 -19.18
C ASN A 130 -72.56 25.87 -20.49
N ARG A 131 -71.80 25.28 -21.43
CA ARG A 131 -71.47 25.89 -22.73
C ARG A 131 -72.68 25.98 -23.68
N LEU A 132 -73.69 25.13 -23.51
CA LEU A 132 -74.95 25.18 -24.27
C LEU A 132 -75.89 26.20 -23.62
N VAL A 133 -75.75 27.48 -23.97
CA VAL A 133 -76.80 28.48 -23.70
C VAL A 133 -77.92 28.29 -24.73
N THR A 134 -78.71 27.24 -24.58
CA THR A 134 -79.97 27.07 -25.32
C THR A 134 -81.06 26.62 -24.34
N GLY A 135 -81.60 27.60 -23.61
CA GLY A 135 -82.99 27.55 -23.19
C GLY A 135 -83.82 28.07 -24.35
N ASN A 136 -84.78 27.27 -24.82
CA ASN A 136 -85.70 27.64 -25.89
C ASN A 136 -86.36 29.01 -25.57
N GLU A 137 -86.28 29.94 -26.52
CA GLU A 137 -86.99 31.24 -26.59
C GLU A 137 -86.28 32.56 -26.15
N GLU A 138 -84.96 32.61 -25.95
CA GLU A 138 -84.23 33.90 -25.94
C GLU A 138 -83.22 34.01 -27.09
N THR A 139 -83.36 35.04 -27.93
CA THR A 139 -82.35 35.38 -28.95
C THR A 139 -81.05 35.78 -28.27
N LEU A 140 -79.99 35.02 -28.51
CA LEU A 140 -78.63 35.33 -28.03
C LEU A 140 -78.16 36.69 -28.56
N ASP A 141 -78.20 37.69 -27.70
CA ASP A 141 -77.60 39.00 -27.95
C ASP A 141 -76.06 38.86 -28.07
N LEU A 142 -75.50 39.47 -29.12
CA LEU A 142 -74.07 39.47 -29.43
C LEU A 142 -73.21 39.98 -28.26
N GLU A 143 -73.75 40.91 -27.46
CA GLU A 143 -73.03 41.47 -26.30
C GLU A 143 -72.89 40.45 -25.15
N LYS A 144 -73.94 39.66 -24.89
CA LYS A 144 -73.92 38.56 -23.89
C LYS A 144 -72.95 37.46 -24.32
N LEU A 145 -72.95 37.09 -25.60
CA LEU A 145 -72.01 36.10 -26.16
C LEU A 145 -70.54 36.51 -25.98
N LYS A 146 -70.21 37.79 -26.22
CA LYS A 146 -68.85 38.31 -25.99
C LYS A 146 -68.44 38.23 -24.52
N LYS A 147 -69.35 38.52 -23.58
CA LYS A 147 -69.08 38.41 -22.13
C LYS A 147 -68.87 36.97 -21.69
N VAL A 148 -69.73 36.04 -22.11
CA VAL A 148 -69.59 34.60 -21.81
C VAL A 148 -68.32 34.01 -22.43
N SER A 149 -68.02 34.34 -23.69
CA SER A 149 -66.79 33.91 -24.37
C SER A 149 -65.53 34.43 -23.68
N THR A 150 -65.55 35.67 -23.17
CA THR A 150 -64.42 36.26 -22.45
C THR A 150 -64.22 35.60 -21.09
N TYR A 151 -65.30 35.45 -20.29
CA TYR A 151 -65.24 34.74 -19.01
C TYR A 151 -64.75 33.30 -19.18
N TYR A 152 -65.29 32.56 -20.16
CA TYR A 152 -64.88 31.20 -20.46
C TYR A 152 -63.39 31.14 -20.81
N ARG A 153 -62.92 32.02 -21.71
CA ARG A 153 -61.50 32.08 -22.10
C ARG A 153 -60.62 32.36 -20.89
N GLU A 154 -60.93 33.38 -20.10
CA GLU A 154 -60.12 33.79 -18.94
C GLU A 154 -60.07 32.72 -17.85
N ARG A 155 -61.24 32.19 -17.43
CA ARG A 155 -61.28 31.19 -16.35
C ARG A 155 -60.71 29.84 -16.79
N MET A 156 -60.99 29.40 -18.02
CA MET A 156 -60.42 28.16 -18.54
C MET A 156 -58.89 28.25 -18.65
N THR A 157 -58.36 29.38 -19.13
CA THR A 157 -56.92 29.62 -19.16
C THR A 157 -56.32 29.63 -17.75
N ALA A 158 -56.98 30.27 -16.77
CA ALA A 158 -56.55 30.25 -15.38
C ALA A 158 -56.52 28.83 -14.80
N ILE A 159 -57.60 28.05 -14.96
CA ILE A 159 -57.68 26.66 -14.50
C ILE A 159 -56.57 25.81 -15.12
N LYS A 160 -56.36 25.91 -16.44
CA LYS A 160 -55.29 25.16 -17.13
C LYS A 160 -53.90 25.53 -16.65
N ASN A 161 -53.64 26.82 -16.40
CA ASN A 161 -52.36 27.27 -15.85
C ASN A 161 -52.17 26.77 -14.41
N GLU A 162 -53.20 26.84 -13.55
CA GLU A 162 -53.13 26.33 -12.18
C GLU A 162 -52.90 24.82 -12.13
N ILE A 163 -53.55 24.05 -13.01
CA ILE A 163 -53.31 22.60 -13.17
C ILE A 163 -51.87 22.35 -13.63
N PHE A 164 -51.35 23.12 -14.58
CA PHE A 164 -49.98 22.99 -15.07
C PHE A 164 -48.96 23.24 -13.95
N ASP A 165 -49.08 24.36 -13.23
CA ASP A 165 -48.20 24.72 -12.11
C ASP A 165 -48.25 23.68 -10.97
N THR A 166 -49.45 23.14 -10.70
CA THR A 166 -49.64 22.10 -9.68
C THR A 166 -48.99 20.78 -10.10
N ASN A 167 -49.06 20.41 -11.38
CA ASN A 167 -48.35 19.24 -11.91
C ASN A 167 -46.82 19.41 -11.88
N GLN A 168 -46.31 20.61 -12.12
CA GLN A 168 -44.88 20.90 -11.98
C GLN A 168 -44.39 20.62 -10.55
N LYS A 169 -45.11 21.15 -9.54
CA LYS A 169 -44.82 20.88 -8.12
C LYS A 169 -44.86 19.39 -7.76
N ILE A 170 -45.82 18.63 -8.31
CA ILE A 170 -45.89 17.17 -8.12
C ILE A 170 -44.64 16.49 -8.71
N ASN A 171 -44.18 16.92 -9.88
CA ASN A 171 -42.99 16.35 -10.52
C ASN A 171 -41.71 16.67 -9.75
N ASP A 172 -41.58 17.90 -9.21
CA ASP A 172 -40.46 18.28 -8.35
C ASP A 172 -40.39 17.39 -7.10
N LEU A 173 -41.52 17.22 -6.39
CA LEU A 173 -41.60 16.34 -5.22
C LEU A 173 -41.34 14.86 -5.53
N LYS A 174 -41.74 14.38 -6.72
CA LYS A 174 -41.41 13.02 -7.19
C LYS A 174 -39.92 12.88 -7.49
N SER A 175 -39.29 13.89 -8.10
CA SER A 175 -37.86 13.92 -8.39
C SER A 175 -37.05 13.86 -7.10
N ASP A 176 -37.41 14.70 -6.12
CA ASP A 176 -36.82 14.70 -4.78
C ASP A 176 -36.95 13.34 -4.10
N SER A 177 -38.14 12.73 -4.14
CA SER A 177 -38.36 11.41 -3.56
C SER A 177 -37.53 10.31 -4.25
N SER A 178 -37.29 10.43 -5.56
CA SER A 178 -36.41 9.51 -6.30
C SER A 178 -34.94 9.69 -5.92
N ALA A 179 -34.49 10.93 -5.75
CA ALA A 179 -33.13 11.23 -5.29
C ALA A 179 -32.88 10.68 -3.87
N ILE A 180 -33.81 10.87 -2.94
CA ILE A 180 -33.72 10.34 -1.58
C ILE A 180 -33.71 8.80 -1.59
N ARG A 181 -34.53 8.15 -2.43
CA ARG A 181 -34.49 6.68 -2.59
C ARG A 181 -33.17 6.16 -3.14
N LYS A 182 -32.51 6.90 -4.04
CA LYS A 182 -31.16 6.57 -4.51
C LYS A 182 -30.13 6.70 -3.38
N GLN A 183 -30.23 7.75 -2.55
CA GLN A 183 -29.38 7.91 -1.36
C GLN A 183 -29.60 6.77 -0.37
N LEU A 184 -30.84 6.38 -0.10
CA LEU A 184 -31.15 5.21 0.74
C LEU A 184 -30.60 3.91 0.14
N ALA A 185 -30.67 3.74 -1.18
CA ALA A 185 -30.09 2.58 -1.87
C ALA A 185 -28.55 2.57 -1.79
N GLU A 186 -27.88 3.73 -1.85
CA GLU A 186 -26.42 3.84 -1.65
C GLU A 186 -26.02 3.56 -0.20
N ILE A 187 -26.81 4.01 0.77
CA ILE A 187 -26.62 3.70 2.20
C ILE A 187 -26.81 2.20 2.46
N ASN A 188 -27.82 1.58 1.84
CA ASN A 188 -28.16 0.16 1.99
C ASN A 188 -27.28 -0.79 1.15
N ASN A 189 -26.64 -0.31 0.07
CA ASN A 189 -25.70 -1.07 -0.75
C ASN A 189 -24.27 -1.07 -0.20
N LYS A 190 -24.02 -0.51 0.99
CA LYS A 190 -22.81 -0.84 1.73
C LYS A 190 -22.85 -2.34 2.05
N PRO A 191 -21.81 -3.12 1.71
CA PRO A 191 -21.77 -4.53 2.12
C PRO A 191 -22.00 -4.60 3.62
N GLN A 192 -22.94 -5.45 4.02
CA GLN A 192 -23.20 -5.77 5.43
C GLN A 192 -21.86 -6.14 6.05
N GLN A 193 -21.33 -5.29 6.93
CA GLN A 193 -20.03 -5.53 7.54
C GLN A 193 -20.24 -6.65 8.55
N GLU A 194 -19.82 -7.86 8.18
CA GLU A 194 -19.61 -8.95 9.13
C GLU A 194 -18.78 -8.41 10.30
N GLN A 195 -19.22 -8.63 11.53
CA GLN A 195 -18.50 -8.21 12.73
C GLN A 195 -18.17 -9.45 13.55
N GLY A 196 -16.96 -9.48 14.09
CA GLY A 196 -16.59 -10.44 15.10
C GLY A 196 -17.29 -10.12 16.42
N GLU A 197 -17.66 -11.17 17.14
CA GLU A 197 -18.19 -11.12 18.50
C GLU A 197 -17.37 -12.06 19.41
N ILE A 198 -17.12 -11.64 20.65
CA ILE A 198 -16.50 -12.50 21.67
C ILE A 198 -17.48 -12.69 22.81
N SER A 199 -17.93 -13.93 23.01
CA SER A 199 -18.81 -14.35 24.09
C SER A 199 -18.00 -14.82 25.29
N ILE A 200 -18.22 -14.21 26.45
CA ILE A 200 -17.46 -14.47 27.67
C ILE A 200 -18.43 -14.82 28.80
N LYS A 201 -18.19 -15.96 29.45
CA LYS A 201 -18.88 -16.34 30.68
C LYS A 201 -18.02 -16.02 31.88
N PHE A 202 -18.55 -15.18 32.76
CA PHE A 202 -17.92 -14.77 34.01
C PHE A 202 -18.57 -15.45 35.21
N ASP A 203 -17.79 -15.64 36.26
CA ASP A 203 -18.25 -15.95 37.61
C ASP A 203 -17.76 -14.85 38.55
N SER A 204 -18.69 -14.04 39.07
CA SER A 204 -18.38 -12.91 39.94
C SER A 204 -18.82 -13.18 41.38
N PRO A 205 -17.95 -13.07 42.39
CA PRO A 205 -18.34 -13.32 43.78
C PRO A 205 -19.29 -12.24 44.34
N ILE A 206 -19.24 -11.02 43.80
CA ILE A 206 -20.06 -9.87 44.19
C ILE A 206 -20.37 -9.00 42.96
N ASP A 207 -21.41 -8.17 43.05
CA ASP A 207 -21.72 -7.17 42.04
C ASP A 207 -20.51 -6.23 41.83
N THR A 208 -19.96 -6.19 40.63
CA THR A 208 -18.70 -5.50 40.35
C THR A 208 -18.73 -4.80 39.00
N LYS A 209 -18.15 -3.60 38.96
CA LYS A 209 -17.82 -2.89 37.72
C LYS A 209 -16.38 -3.20 37.32
N LEU A 210 -16.16 -3.71 36.11
CA LEU A 210 -14.83 -3.98 35.58
C LEU A 210 -14.52 -3.08 34.38
N ASN A 211 -13.25 -2.70 34.27
CA ASN A 211 -12.69 -2.10 33.06
C ASN A 211 -11.83 -3.14 32.37
N LEU A 212 -12.47 -3.95 31.53
CA LEU A 212 -11.85 -5.06 30.83
C LEU A 212 -10.93 -4.51 29.74
N THR A 213 -9.70 -5.02 29.69
CA THR A 213 -8.78 -4.82 28.57
C THR A 213 -8.69 -6.11 27.78
N VAL A 214 -9.10 -6.06 26.51
CA VAL A 214 -9.10 -7.18 25.57
C VAL A 214 -7.95 -6.97 24.60
N LYS A 215 -7.07 -7.97 24.47
CA LYS A 215 -6.00 -7.97 23.48
C LYS A 215 -6.13 -9.17 22.57
N TYR A 216 -5.98 -8.97 21.28
CA TYR A 216 -5.99 -10.03 20.29
C TYR A 216 -5.16 -9.64 19.08
N LYS A 217 -4.70 -10.63 18.33
CA LYS A 217 -4.03 -10.46 17.05
C LYS A 217 -5.04 -10.53 15.92
N VAL A 218 -4.75 -9.80 14.86
CA VAL A 218 -5.50 -9.81 13.61
C VAL A 218 -4.57 -10.01 12.43
N ASP A 219 -5.03 -10.80 11.48
CA ASP A 219 -4.41 -10.93 10.16
C ASP A 219 -4.89 -9.79 9.23
N ASP A 220 -4.38 -9.74 7.99
CA ASP A 220 -4.73 -8.73 6.98
C ASP A 220 -4.43 -7.27 7.39
N ALA A 221 -3.49 -7.07 8.31
CA ALA A 221 -2.91 -5.78 8.65
C ALA A 221 -1.38 -5.85 8.64
N GLY A 222 -0.71 -4.72 8.57
CA GLY A 222 0.74 -4.69 8.69
C GLY A 222 1.33 -3.31 8.38
N TRP A 223 2.64 -3.21 8.51
CA TRP A 223 3.38 -2.03 8.07
C TRP A 223 4.63 -2.39 7.30
N ILE A 224 4.99 -1.51 6.38
CA ILE A 224 6.11 -1.71 5.46
C ILE A 224 7.07 -0.52 5.60
N PRO A 225 8.37 -0.76 5.79
CA PRO A 225 9.39 0.29 5.79
C PRO A 225 9.43 1.00 4.45
N ASN A 226 9.40 2.33 4.46
CA ASN A 226 9.58 3.15 3.27
C ASN A 226 10.47 4.35 3.60
N TYR A 227 11.27 4.77 2.62
CA TYR A 227 12.25 5.83 2.81
C TYR A 227 12.12 6.90 1.72
N ASP A 228 12.37 8.15 2.10
CA ASP A 228 12.78 9.16 1.12
C ASP A 228 14.24 9.55 1.41
N ILE A 229 15.05 9.55 0.37
CA ILE A 229 16.43 10.02 0.40
C ILE A 229 16.53 11.26 -0.47
N LYS A 230 16.95 12.37 0.13
CA LYS A 230 17.03 13.66 -0.55
C LYS A 230 18.42 14.26 -0.40
N SER A 231 18.96 14.78 -1.50
CA SER A 231 20.14 15.63 -1.47
C SER A 231 19.90 16.89 -2.31
N GLU A 232 20.31 18.03 -1.77
CA GLU A 232 20.11 19.34 -2.42
C GLU A 232 21.21 19.67 -3.43
N LYS A 233 22.42 19.14 -3.24
CA LYS A 233 23.60 19.37 -4.10
C LYS A 233 24.71 18.37 -3.77
N LEU A 234 25.68 18.25 -4.67
CA LEU A 234 26.98 17.64 -4.36
C LEU A 234 27.56 18.40 -3.15
N ASP A 235 27.92 17.68 -2.08
CA ASP A 235 28.42 18.17 -0.78
C ASP A 235 27.37 18.55 0.28
N ALA A 236 26.07 18.47 -0.01
CA ALA A 236 25.05 18.61 1.03
C ALA A 236 24.89 17.30 1.84
N PRO A 237 24.51 17.37 3.13
CA PRO A 237 24.10 16.19 3.87
C PRO A 237 22.87 15.57 3.22
N LEU A 238 22.82 14.25 3.22
CA LEU A 238 21.72 13.46 2.69
C LEU A 238 20.62 13.36 3.74
N LYS A 239 19.43 13.85 3.42
CA LYS A 239 18.24 13.80 4.28
C LYS A 239 17.55 12.46 4.06
N LEU A 240 17.54 11.60 5.07
CA LEU A 240 16.84 10.32 5.07
C LEU A 240 15.59 10.44 5.94
N SER A 241 14.41 10.42 5.31
CA SER A 241 13.13 10.32 6.02
C SER A 241 12.70 8.86 6.11
N TYR A 242 12.61 8.34 7.32
CA TYR A 242 12.10 6.99 7.58
C TYR A 242 10.59 7.03 7.84
N LYS A 243 9.85 6.27 7.04
CA LYS A 243 8.39 6.17 7.08
C LYS A 243 7.94 4.73 7.18
N ALA A 244 6.72 4.54 7.66
CA ALA A 244 5.98 3.30 7.58
C ALA A 244 4.75 3.49 6.71
N HIS A 245 4.56 2.56 5.77
CA HIS A 245 3.30 2.38 5.05
C HIS A 245 2.46 1.37 5.83
N VAL A 246 1.51 1.87 6.61
CA VAL A 246 0.58 1.04 7.38
C VAL A 246 -0.64 0.74 6.52
N TYR A 247 -1.05 -0.52 6.48
CA TYR A 247 -2.25 -0.98 5.78
C TYR A 247 -3.06 -1.89 6.70
N GLN A 248 -4.38 -1.92 6.51
CA GLN A 248 -5.25 -2.83 7.24
C GLN A 248 -6.54 -3.14 6.48
N LYS A 249 -7.00 -4.38 6.60
CA LYS A 249 -8.28 -4.87 6.11
C LYS A 249 -8.90 -5.83 7.14
N THR A 250 -8.94 -5.40 8.39
CA THR A 250 -9.35 -6.23 9.53
C THR A 250 -10.87 -6.31 9.70
N GLY A 251 -11.63 -5.59 8.88
CA GLY A 251 -13.10 -5.48 8.97
C GLY A 251 -13.57 -4.36 9.89
N GLU A 252 -12.66 -3.60 10.51
CA GLU A 252 -12.98 -2.53 11.45
C GLU A 252 -12.01 -1.37 11.31
N ASP A 253 -12.53 -0.14 11.34
CA ASP A 253 -11.73 1.08 11.28
C ASP A 253 -11.04 1.33 12.63
N TRP A 254 -9.75 1.68 12.60
CA TRP A 254 -9.01 2.05 13.81
C TRP A 254 -9.20 3.53 14.07
N GLU A 255 -10.17 3.93 14.88
CA GLU A 255 -10.47 5.34 15.11
C GLU A 255 -9.62 5.94 16.25
N ASN A 256 -8.87 7.01 15.95
CA ASN A 256 -8.05 7.76 16.91
C ASN A 256 -7.13 6.86 17.79
N ALA A 257 -6.60 5.80 17.19
CA ALA A 257 -5.81 4.79 17.89
C ALA A 257 -4.37 5.29 18.13
N LYS A 258 -3.81 4.93 19.30
CA LYS A 258 -2.37 5.05 19.54
C LYS A 258 -1.66 3.94 18.76
N LEU A 259 -0.70 4.30 17.92
CA LEU A 259 0.01 3.33 17.08
C LEU A 259 1.41 3.02 17.62
N ILE A 260 1.75 1.74 17.64
CA ILE A 260 3.09 1.24 17.91
C ILE A 260 3.51 0.41 16.71
N LEU A 261 4.59 0.77 16.03
CA LEU A 261 5.13 -0.03 14.94
C LEU A 261 6.22 -0.95 15.49
N SER A 262 6.10 -2.25 15.23
CA SER A 262 7.01 -3.25 15.78
C SER A 262 7.67 -4.05 14.66
N THR A 263 8.99 -4.25 14.80
CA THR A 263 9.77 -5.14 13.92
C THR A 263 9.70 -6.60 14.36
N GLY A 264 9.10 -6.86 15.52
CA GLY A 264 8.88 -8.22 16.01
C GLY A 264 7.88 -8.97 15.15
N ASN A 265 8.06 -10.28 15.04
CA ASN A 265 7.02 -11.16 14.51
C ASN A 265 6.52 -12.05 15.65
N PRO A 266 5.28 -11.86 16.12
CA PRO A 266 4.75 -12.55 17.28
C PRO A 266 4.38 -14.01 16.99
N ASN A 267 4.54 -14.48 15.74
CA ASN A 267 4.26 -15.84 15.29
C ASN A 267 5.55 -16.65 15.00
N ILE A 268 6.73 -16.12 15.35
CA ILE A 268 7.99 -16.87 15.22
C ILE A 268 8.05 -17.98 16.27
N ASN A 269 8.41 -19.19 15.82
CA ASN A 269 8.78 -20.27 16.73
C ASN A 269 10.08 -19.93 17.47
N VAL A 270 9.97 -19.65 18.77
CA VAL A 270 11.10 -19.32 19.65
C VAL A 270 11.78 -20.56 20.26
N ALA A 271 11.33 -21.78 19.90
CA ALA A 271 11.95 -23.00 20.36
C ALA A 271 13.39 -23.10 19.83
N LYS A 272 14.36 -23.15 20.76
CA LYS A 272 15.77 -23.38 20.43
C LYS A 272 15.92 -24.78 19.82
N PRO A 273 16.51 -24.92 18.62
CA PRO A 273 16.80 -26.25 18.07
C PRO A 273 17.88 -26.95 18.92
N ASN A 274 17.79 -28.27 19.02
CA ASN A 274 18.85 -29.08 19.60
C ASN A 274 19.76 -29.58 18.47
N LEU A 275 21.06 -29.47 18.68
CA LEU A 275 22.09 -29.94 17.76
C LEU A 275 22.71 -31.21 18.35
N ASP A 276 22.37 -32.36 17.78
CA ASP A 276 22.97 -33.64 18.16
C ASP A 276 24.22 -33.94 17.33
N THR A 277 25.09 -34.80 17.84
CA THR A 277 26.28 -35.28 17.11
C THR A 277 25.89 -35.89 15.76
N LYS A 278 26.42 -35.35 14.66
CA LYS A 278 26.22 -35.90 13.32
C LYS A 278 27.24 -37.01 13.06
N TYR A 279 26.81 -38.27 13.16
CA TYR A 279 27.60 -39.41 12.72
C TYR A 279 27.54 -39.56 11.19
N LEU A 280 28.68 -39.82 10.55
CA LEU A 280 28.74 -40.11 9.12
C LEU A 280 28.30 -41.55 8.87
N ASN A 281 27.40 -41.75 7.90
CA ASN A 281 26.92 -43.07 7.48
C ASN A 281 26.69 -43.10 5.97
N PHE A 282 26.73 -44.30 5.39
CA PHE A 282 26.28 -44.51 4.01
C PHE A 282 24.78 -44.22 3.92
N VAL A 283 24.39 -43.49 2.89
CA VAL A 283 23.00 -43.10 2.65
C VAL A 283 22.47 -43.79 1.39
N GLY A 284 21.22 -44.24 1.42
CA GLY A 284 20.57 -44.84 0.25
C GLY A 284 20.25 -43.81 -0.84
N HIS A 285 19.89 -44.30 -2.03
CA HIS A 285 19.55 -43.47 -3.20
C HIS A 285 18.43 -42.45 -2.96
N ASN A 286 17.56 -42.66 -1.96
CA ASN A 286 16.45 -41.78 -1.61
C ASN A 286 16.76 -40.82 -0.43
N TYR A 287 18.03 -40.70 -0.02
CA TYR A 287 18.40 -39.78 1.05
C TYR A 287 18.23 -38.33 0.61
N LYS A 288 17.31 -37.64 1.28
CA LYS A 288 17.18 -36.18 1.19
C LYS A 288 17.89 -35.56 2.37
N ALA A 289 18.95 -34.81 2.11
CA ALA A 289 19.60 -34.02 3.15
C ALA A 289 18.57 -33.06 3.77
N ARG A 290 18.55 -32.95 5.10
CA ARG A 290 17.77 -31.91 5.76
C ARG A 290 18.33 -30.55 5.33
N SER A 291 17.49 -29.74 4.69
CA SER A 291 17.81 -28.36 4.40
C SER A 291 17.79 -27.54 5.69
N THR A 292 18.78 -26.67 5.87
CA THR A 292 18.80 -25.72 6.99
C THR A 292 17.68 -24.69 6.80
N THR A 293 16.92 -24.39 7.84
CA THR A 293 15.98 -23.27 7.82
C THR A 293 16.74 -21.97 7.62
N LYS A 294 16.52 -21.27 6.50
CA LYS A 294 17.12 -19.96 6.24
C LYS A 294 16.35 -18.88 7.01
N LYS A 295 17.07 -17.87 7.51
CA LYS A 295 16.48 -16.69 8.15
C LYS A 295 15.63 -15.93 7.11
N GLN A 296 14.36 -15.69 7.42
CA GLN A 296 13.51 -14.81 6.63
C GLN A 296 14.01 -13.37 6.77
N LYS A 297 14.50 -12.80 5.68
CA LYS A 297 15.05 -11.43 5.65
C LYS A 297 14.02 -10.40 5.18
N TYR A 298 13.06 -10.80 4.35
CA TYR A 298 12.17 -9.90 3.63
C TYR A 298 10.71 -10.28 3.89
N TYR A 299 9.84 -9.28 3.89
CA TYR A 299 8.40 -9.43 4.10
C TYR A 299 7.63 -8.97 2.87
N TYR A 300 6.42 -9.50 2.70
CA TYR A 300 5.56 -9.15 1.57
C TYR A 300 5.08 -7.70 1.68
N ASN A 301 5.16 -6.98 0.56
CA ASN A 301 4.74 -5.60 0.37
C ASN A 301 3.51 -5.56 -0.55
N PRO A 302 2.28 -5.45 -0.02
CA PRO A 302 1.04 -5.44 -0.82
C PRO A 302 0.88 -4.26 -1.78
N SER A 303 1.68 -3.20 -1.62
CA SER A 303 1.62 -2.00 -2.47
C SER A 303 2.23 -2.20 -3.85
N VAL A 304 3.10 -3.21 -4.00
CA VAL A 304 3.85 -3.45 -5.22
C VAL A 304 2.98 -4.23 -6.21
N LYS A 305 2.63 -3.57 -7.33
CA LYS A 305 1.83 -4.18 -8.42
C LYS A 305 2.63 -4.51 -9.66
N ARG A 306 3.82 -3.92 -9.81
CA ARG A 306 4.76 -4.19 -10.91
C ARG A 306 6.16 -4.32 -10.33
N ILE A 307 6.84 -5.40 -10.69
CA ILE A 307 8.22 -5.68 -10.28
C ILE A 307 9.10 -5.68 -11.52
N SER A 308 10.27 -5.09 -11.36
CA SER A 308 11.38 -5.15 -12.31
C SER A 308 12.64 -5.58 -11.57
N GLY A 309 13.63 -6.08 -12.30
CA GLY A 309 14.92 -6.38 -11.70
C GLY A 309 15.79 -7.22 -12.62
N THR A 310 16.93 -7.64 -12.09
CA THR A 310 17.91 -8.46 -12.82
C THR A 310 18.16 -9.79 -12.09
N VAL A 311 18.26 -10.87 -12.85
CA VAL A 311 18.68 -12.17 -12.34
C VAL A 311 20.10 -12.47 -12.79
N THR A 312 20.99 -12.74 -11.84
CA THR A 312 22.39 -13.07 -12.08
C THR A 312 22.78 -14.38 -11.43
N ASP A 313 23.94 -14.93 -11.78
CA ASP A 313 24.58 -16.01 -11.02
C ASP A 313 25.35 -15.44 -9.80
N GLN A 314 26.08 -16.31 -9.10
CA GLN A 314 26.97 -15.94 -7.99
C GLN A 314 28.17 -15.08 -8.41
N THR A 315 28.53 -15.09 -9.70
CA THR A 315 29.65 -14.31 -10.25
C THR A 315 29.21 -12.93 -10.75
N GLY A 316 27.90 -12.64 -10.72
CA GLY A 316 27.29 -11.42 -11.21
C GLY A 316 27.08 -11.41 -12.72
N GLN A 317 27.14 -12.56 -13.39
CA GLN A 317 26.76 -12.68 -14.80
C GLN A 317 25.24 -12.78 -14.93
N PRO A 318 24.63 -12.08 -15.91
CA PRO A 318 23.20 -12.16 -16.13
C PRO A 318 22.78 -13.57 -16.58
N LEU A 319 21.60 -14.01 -16.13
CA LEU A 319 21.03 -15.33 -16.45
C LEU A 319 19.86 -15.18 -17.43
N PRO A 320 20.09 -15.22 -18.75
CA PRO A 320 19.03 -15.08 -19.74
C PRO A 320 18.13 -16.30 -19.82
N GLY A 321 16.80 -16.08 -19.90
CA GLY A 321 15.80 -17.14 -19.92
C GLY A 321 15.46 -17.76 -18.56
N CYS A 322 15.94 -17.17 -17.46
CA CYS A 322 15.43 -17.48 -16.12
C CYS A 322 13.92 -17.20 -16.04
N SER A 323 13.17 -18.21 -15.58
CA SER A 323 11.73 -18.15 -15.39
C SER A 323 11.41 -17.48 -14.05
N VAL A 324 10.53 -16.49 -14.09
CA VAL A 324 10.08 -15.71 -12.92
C VAL A 324 8.58 -15.82 -12.83
N VAL A 325 8.06 -16.52 -11.82
CA VAL A 325 6.63 -16.85 -11.70
C VAL A 325 6.10 -16.41 -10.33
N VAL A 326 4.88 -15.86 -10.30
CA VAL A 326 4.20 -15.59 -9.04
C VAL A 326 3.64 -16.90 -8.47
N LYS A 327 4.14 -17.29 -7.29
CA LYS A 327 3.83 -18.57 -6.64
C LYS A 327 2.32 -18.77 -6.49
N GLY A 328 1.85 -19.94 -6.90
CA GLY A 328 0.42 -20.31 -6.84
C GLY A 328 -0.43 -19.75 -7.99
N THR A 329 0.18 -19.08 -8.97
CA THR A 329 -0.51 -18.56 -10.16
C THR A 329 0.18 -19.05 -11.44
N SER A 330 -0.49 -18.87 -12.58
CA SER A 330 0.10 -19.04 -13.92
C SER A 330 0.80 -17.79 -14.45
N ASN A 331 0.85 -16.71 -13.65
CA ASN A 331 1.42 -15.44 -14.06
C ASN A 331 2.95 -15.49 -13.93
N GLY A 332 3.64 -15.37 -15.05
CA GLY A 332 5.10 -15.46 -15.11
C GLY A 332 5.68 -14.74 -16.32
N THR A 333 6.98 -14.48 -16.24
CA THR A 333 7.79 -13.86 -17.28
C THR A 333 9.14 -14.57 -17.37
N GLN A 334 9.94 -14.24 -18.39
CA GLN A 334 11.32 -14.71 -18.51
C GLN A 334 12.26 -13.52 -18.61
N THR A 335 13.49 -13.72 -18.15
CA THR A 335 14.56 -12.73 -18.26
C THR A 335 15.09 -12.61 -19.69
N ASP A 336 15.47 -11.39 -20.08
CA ASP A 336 16.10 -11.09 -21.37
C ASP A 336 17.60 -11.45 -21.41
N PHE A 337 18.29 -11.09 -22.50
CA PHE A 337 19.73 -11.37 -22.68
C PHE A 337 20.63 -10.74 -21.60
N ASP A 338 20.19 -9.64 -21.02
CA ASP A 338 20.89 -8.89 -19.99
C ASP A 338 20.42 -9.31 -18.58
N GLY A 339 19.59 -10.35 -18.49
CA GLY A 339 19.05 -10.89 -17.23
C GLY A 339 17.93 -10.04 -16.64
N ASN A 340 17.43 -9.02 -17.34
CA ASN A 340 16.35 -8.16 -16.85
C ASN A 340 15.00 -8.85 -17.00
N TYR A 341 14.07 -8.58 -16.07
CA TYR A 341 12.68 -9.00 -16.18
C TYR A 341 11.74 -7.89 -15.73
N THR A 342 10.48 -7.99 -16.15
CA THR A 342 9.36 -7.19 -15.61
C THR A 342 8.12 -8.06 -15.53
N ILE A 343 7.41 -8.00 -14.40
CA ILE A 343 6.19 -8.76 -14.15
C ILE A 343 5.17 -7.91 -13.38
N ASP A 344 3.92 -7.97 -13.83
CA ASP A 344 2.79 -7.36 -13.14
C ASP A 344 2.16 -8.38 -12.19
N VAL A 345 1.87 -7.99 -10.94
CA VAL A 345 1.32 -8.88 -9.90
C VAL A 345 -0.07 -8.42 -9.53
N THR A 346 -1.05 -9.22 -9.95
CA THR A 346 -2.46 -9.06 -9.61
C THR A 346 -2.85 -9.83 -8.35
N SER A 347 -2.24 -11.00 -8.12
CA SER A 347 -2.44 -11.85 -6.95
C SER A 347 -1.17 -12.64 -6.63
N GLY A 348 -1.01 -13.03 -5.36
CA GLY A 348 0.15 -13.78 -4.86
C GLY A 348 1.16 -12.91 -4.11
N GLN A 349 1.97 -13.54 -3.25
CA GLN A 349 2.87 -12.85 -2.31
C GLN A 349 4.36 -13.14 -2.53
N VAL A 350 4.69 -14.15 -3.35
CA VAL A 350 6.03 -14.71 -3.49
C VAL A 350 6.36 -14.90 -4.97
N LEU A 351 7.55 -14.49 -5.39
CA LEU A 351 8.12 -14.81 -6.69
C LEU A 351 9.01 -16.05 -6.59
N VAL A 352 8.91 -16.93 -7.57
CA VAL A 352 9.75 -18.12 -7.74
C VAL A 352 10.63 -17.89 -8.96
N PHE A 353 11.95 -17.96 -8.73
CA PHE A 353 12.97 -17.87 -9.77
C PHE A 353 13.50 -19.27 -10.02
N SER A 354 13.46 -19.71 -11.28
CA SER A 354 13.99 -21.00 -11.69
C SER A 354 14.82 -20.88 -12.95
N TYR A 355 15.96 -21.56 -12.96
CA TYR A 355 16.84 -21.64 -14.11
C TYR A 355 17.57 -22.98 -14.13
N VAL A 356 17.78 -23.51 -15.33
CA VAL A 356 18.41 -24.81 -15.54
C VAL A 356 19.81 -24.83 -14.94
N GLY A 357 20.09 -25.81 -14.06
CA GLY A 357 21.40 -25.94 -13.40
C GLY A 357 21.59 -25.05 -12.18
N PHE A 358 20.52 -24.39 -11.70
CA PHE A 358 20.54 -23.54 -10.51
C PHE A 358 19.43 -23.95 -9.53
N LYS A 359 19.62 -23.60 -8.26
CA LYS A 359 18.60 -23.81 -7.22
C LYS A 359 17.48 -22.81 -7.39
N ASN A 360 16.24 -23.28 -7.31
CA ASN A 360 15.08 -22.40 -7.26
C ASN A 360 15.13 -21.52 -6.02
N ILE A 361 14.85 -20.23 -6.19
CA ILE A 361 14.73 -19.27 -5.10
C ILE A 361 13.28 -18.81 -5.01
N GLU A 362 12.71 -18.90 -3.82
CA GLU A 362 11.42 -18.30 -3.48
C GLU A 362 11.66 -17.04 -2.67
N GLN A 363 11.14 -15.91 -3.13
CA GLN A 363 11.36 -14.61 -2.53
C GLN A 363 10.03 -13.86 -2.37
N PRO A 364 9.63 -13.45 -1.14
CA PRO A 364 8.49 -12.57 -0.95
C PRO A 364 8.63 -11.29 -1.77
N ILE A 365 7.53 -10.79 -2.34
CA ILE A 365 7.52 -9.52 -3.09
C ILE A 365 7.67 -8.39 -2.09
N TYR A 366 8.88 -7.86 -1.91
CA TYR A 366 9.17 -6.81 -0.92
C TYR A 366 9.34 -5.42 -1.54
N SER A 367 9.60 -5.35 -2.86
CA SER A 367 9.94 -4.12 -3.59
C SER A 367 9.55 -4.23 -5.07
N SER A 368 9.30 -3.09 -5.72
CA SER A 368 9.13 -2.96 -7.18
C SER A 368 10.44 -3.17 -7.95
N ILE A 369 11.58 -3.14 -7.25
CA ILE A 369 12.90 -3.48 -7.80
C ILE A 369 13.47 -4.65 -6.99
N MET A 370 13.62 -5.81 -7.63
CA MET A 370 14.10 -7.04 -6.98
C MET A 370 15.18 -7.71 -7.82
N ASN A 371 16.44 -7.53 -7.42
CA ASN A 371 17.59 -8.19 -8.05
C ASN A 371 17.91 -9.49 -7.31
N ILE A 372 18.15 -10.57 -8.05
CA ILE A 372 18.30 -11.92 -7.50
C ILE A 372 19.57 -12.57 -8.05
N GLY A 373 20.39 -13.12 -7.16
CA GLY A 373 21.52 -13.99 -7.51
C GLY A 373 21.14 -15.46 -7.30
N LEU A 374 21.18 -16.29 -8.34
CA LEU A 374 20.95 -17.73 -8.25
C LEU A 374 22.25 -18.48 -7.93
N GLU A 375 22.13 -19.54 -7.13
CA GLU A 375 23.22 -20.45 -6.79
C GLU A 375 23.20 -21.69 -7.69
N GLU A 376 24.35 -22.10 -8.22
CA GLU A 376 24.47 -23.31 -9.05
C GLU A 376 24.03 -24.57 -8.27
N ASP A 377 23.37 -25.50 -8.96
CA ASP A 377 22.98 -26.80 -8.43
C ASP A 377 23.57 -27.93 -9.29
N VAL A 378 24.35 -28.82 -8.66
CA VAL A 378 25.13 -29.86 -9.35
C VAL A 378 24.30 -31.13 -9.64
N GLN A 379 22.96 -31.04 -9.60
CA GLN A 379 22.07 -32.17 -9.92
C GLN A 379 21.11 -31.81 -11.06
N MET A 380 21.21 -32.59 -12.14
CA MET A 380 20.67 -32.29 -13.47
C MET A 380 19.13 -32.43 -13.58
N LEU A 381 18.53 -31.39 -14.16
CA LEU A 381 17.65 -31.34 -15.35
C LEU A 381 16.49 -32.33 -15.52
N GLN A 382 15.26 -31.79 -15.50
CA GLN A 382 14.22 -32.12 -16.48
C GLN A 382 13.47 -30.84 -16.91
N GLU A 383 13.31 -30.70 -18.22
CA GLU A 383 12.63 -29.63 -18.94
C GLU A 383 11.26 -30.11 -19.38
N VAL A 384 10.24 -29.25 -19.29
CA VAL A 384 8.94 -29.44 -19.95
C VAL A 384 8.56 -28.14 -20.65
N VAL A 385 8.34 -28.23 -21.96
CA VAL A 385 7.83 -27.16 -22.83
C VAL A 385 6.30 -27.26 -22.88
N VAL A 386 5.60 -26.12 -22.78
CA VAL A 386 4.25 -25.95 -23.34
C VAL A 386 4.11 -24.56 -23.95
N THR A 387 3.66 -24.52 -25.19
CA THR A 387 3.37 -23.33 -26.00
C THR A 387 1.93 -22.85 -25.80
N GLY A 388 1.72 -21.54 -25.92
CA GLY A 388 0.40 -20.93 -26.05
C GLY A 388 0.50 -19.46 -26.48
N TYR A 389 0.18 -19.19 -27.74
CA TYR A 389 0.03 -17.85 -28.31
C TYR A 389 -1.30 -17.22 -27.89
N ALA A 390 -1.31 -15.92 -27.55
CA ALA A 390 -2.44 -15.02 -27.80
C ALA A 390 -1.99 -13.55 -27.76
N SER A 391 -2.29 -12.84 -28.84
CA SER A 391 -2.09 -11.42 -29.10
C SER A 391 -3.35 -10.61 -28.76
N GLY A 392 -3.19 -9.39 -28.23
CA GLY A 392 -4.30 -8.43 -28.08
C GLY A 392 -3.85 -7.08 -27.55
N ALA A 393 -4.06 -6.02 -28.34
CA ALA A 393 -3.62 -4.64 -28.09
C ALA A 393 -4.66 -3.76 -27.37
N SER A 394 -4.16 -2.62 -26.91
CA SER A 394 -4.72 -1.55 -26.07
C SER A 394 -5.97 -0.81 -26.59
N GLY A 395 -6.95 -0.62 -25.70
CA GLY A 395 -7.51 0.66 -25.20
C GLY A 395 -8.22 1.66 -26.13
N ASN A 396 -9.48 2.00 -25.78
CA ASN A 396 -9.91 3.38 -25.47
C ASN A 396 -11.36 3.48 -24.95
N SER A 397 -11.56 4.12 -23.81
CA SER A 397 -12.78 4.86 -23.51
C SER A 397 -12.41 6.12 -22.71
N SER A 398 -12.79 7.28 -23.25
CA SER A 398 -12.63 8.58 -22.61
C SER A 398 -13.98 9.26 -22.49
N ASN A 399 -14.21 9.83 -21.30
CA ASN A 399 -15.11 10.90 -20.87
C ASN A 399 -15.78 10.43 -19.57
N ILE A 400 -15.75 11.19 -18.47
CA ILE A 400 -16.34 12.51 -18.28
C ILE A 400 -15.68 13.17 -17.05
N ARG A 401 -15.50 14.50 -17.06
CA ARG A 401 -15.35 15.28 -15.81
C ARG A 401 -16.29 16.50 -15.85
N ILE A 402 -17.30 16.45 -15.00
CA ILE A 402 -18.31 17.50 -14.81
C ILE A 402 -17.75 18.55 -13.85
N ARG A 403 -17.94 19.83 -14.23
CA ARG A 403 -17.77 21.01 -13.38
C ARG A 403 -18.95 21.09 -12.42
N GLY A 404 -18.68 21.34 -11.14
CA GLY A 404 -19.68 21.63 -10.12
C GLY A 404 -19.15 22.70 -9.17
N ALA A 405 -19.97 23.73 -8.95
CA ALA A 405 -19.67 24.98 -8.26
C ALA A 405 -19.32 24.81 -6.77
N SER A 406 -18.40 25.64 -6.29
CA SER A 406 -18.01 25.74 -4.88
C SER A 406 -19.03 26.55 -4.07
N SER A 407 -19.56 25.94 -3.01
CA SER A 407 -20.30 26.65 -1.94
C SER A 407 -19.31 27.16 -0.89
N TYR A 408 -19.47 28.42 -0.46
CA TYR A 408 -18.58 29.14 0.45
C TYR A 408 -18.85 28.74 1.90
N LYS A 409 -17.83 28.20 2.59
CA LYS A 409 -17.78 28.05 4.05
C LYS A 409 -16.54 28.80 4.58
N PRO A 410 -16.59 29.42 5.76
CA PRO A 410 -15.43 30.08 6.36
C PRO A 410 -14.29 29.08 6.49
N GLN A 411 -13.16 29.37 5.83
CA GLN A 411 -12.02 28.46 5.78
C GLN A 411 -11.13 28.67 7.01
N LEU A 412 -11.02 27.62 7.81
CA LEU A 412 -9.94 27.46 8.79
C LEU A 412 -8.63 27.16 8.03
N PRO A 413 -7.45 27.52 8.60
CA PRO A 413 -6.17 27.14 8.00
C PRO A 413 -6.05 25.61 7.93
N LEU A 414 -5.37 25.12 6.89
CA LEU A 414 -5.11 23.69 6.73
C LEU A 414 -3.96 23.26 7.67
N TYR A 415 -4.22 22.31 8.57
CA TYR A 415 -3.17 21.74 9.43
C TYR A 415 -2.51 20.55 8.74
N ILE A 416 -1.18 20.53 8.75
CA ILE A 416 -0.37 19.45 8.20
C ILE A 416 0.57 18.99 9.29
N ILE A 417 0.42 17.74 9.71
CA ILE A 417 1.26 17.18 10.76
C ILE A 417 2.10 16.09 10.14
N ASP A 418 3.43 16.26 10.19
CA ASP A 418 4.39 15.31 9.61
C ASP A 418 4.17 15.03 8.12
N GLY A 419 3.77 16.07 7.38
CA GLY A 419 3.48 16.00 5.94
C GLY A 419 2.09 15.47 5.58
N VAL A 420 1.27 15.08 6.57
CA VAL A 420 -0.09 14.57 6.36
C VAL A 420 -1.14 15.64 6.71
N PRO A 421 -2.04 16.01 5.78
CA PRO A 421 -3.15 16.92 6.07
C PRO A 421 -4.12 16.35 7.10
N VAL A 422 -4.55 17.17 8.06
CA VAL A 422 -5.52 16.79 9.10
C VAL A 422 -6.77 17.65 8.94
N SER A 423 -7.92 17.00 8.73
CA SER A 423 -9.16 17.70 8.38
C SER A 423 -9.90 18.35 9.56
N ASN A 424 -9.56 18.01 10.82
CA ASN A 424 -10.26 18.48 12.02
C ASN A 424 -9.33 18.71 13.23
N TYR A 425 -8.12 19.23 13.00
CA TYR A 425 -7.19 19.47 14.11
C TYR A 425 -7.73 20.53 15.07
N SER A 426 -7.75 20.19 16.36
CA SER A 426 -8.10 21.08 17.46
C SER A 426 -6.89 21.33 18.35
N GLU A 427 -6.79 22.55 18.89
CA GLU A 427 -5.73 22.91 19.83
C GLU A 427 -5.83 22.01 21.09
N GLY A 428 -4.80 21.18 21.32
CA GLY A 428 -4.80 20.13 22.35
C GLY A 428 -4.75 18.69 21.82
N ASP A 429 -4.96 18.45 20.53
CA ASP A 429 -4.83 17.11 19.92
C ASP A 429 -3.39 16.57 19.96
N LEU A 430 -2.40 17.48 20.05
CA LEU A 430 -0.99 17.17 20.28
C LEU A 430 -0.49 17.94 21.50
N PRO A 431 0.16 17.27 22.47
CA PRO A 431 0.86 17.96 23.56
C PRO A 431 1.98 18.86 23.01
N GLU A 432 2.13 20.07 23.56
CA GLU A 432 3.19 21.01 23.16
C GLU A 432 4.59 20.40 23.29
N SER A 433 4.80 19.53 24.27
CA SER A 433 6.06 18.80 24.48
C SER A 433 6.43 17.87 23.32
N GLU A 434 5.49 17.52 22.45
CA GLU A 434 5.70 16.64 21.29
C GLU A 434 5.99 17.42 20.00
N ILE A 435 5.75 18.73 19.97
CA ILE A 435 6.00 19.59 18.81
C ILE A 435 7.51 19.90 18.73
N LYS A 436 8.12 19.63 17.57
CA LYS A 436 9.51 20.01 17.24
C LYS A 436 9.55 21.42 16.67
N SER A 437 8.68 21.70 15.70
CA SER A 437 8.55 23.00 15.05
C SER A 437 7.15 23.21 14.51
N MET A 438 6.75 24.47 14.39
CA MET A 438 5.52 24.89 13.74
C MET A 438 5.88 25.97 12.70
N GLU A 439 5.48 25.75 11.45
CA GLU A 439 5.68 26.68 10.35
C GLU A 439 4.33 27.13 9.81
N VAL A 440 4.20 28.42 9.52
CA VAL A 440 2.96 29.00 8.98
C VAL A 440 3.22 29.47 7.56
N LEU A 441 2.63 28.78 6.59
CA LEU A 441 2.64 29.19 5.19
C LEU A 441 1.40 30.05 4.90
N LYS A 442 1.63 31.25 4.35
CA LYS A 442 0.57 32.20 4.02
C LYS A 442 0.53 32.49 2.52
N GLY A 443 -0.66 32.82 2.02
CA GLY A 443 -0.86 33.31 0.65
C GLY A 443 -0.45 32.31 -0.44
N THR A 444 0.23 32.80 -1.47
CA THR A 444 0.57 32.05 -2.68
C THR A 444 1.44 30.82 -2.43
N ALA A 445 2.35 30.87 -1.44
CA ALA A 445 3.22 29.75 -1.08
C ALA A 445 2.43 28.52 -0.58
N ALA A 446 1.38 28.75 0.22
CA ALA A 446 0.53 27.68 0.76
C ALA A 446 -0.32 27.03 -0.34
N THR A 447 -0.95 27.85 -1.20
CA THR A 447 -1.78 27.37 -2.32
C THR A 447 -0.97 26.69 -3.42
N SER A 448 0.32 27.04 -3.58
CA SER A 448 1.21 26.39 -4.56
C SER A 448 1.56 24.95 -4.16
N LEU A 449 1.67 24.67 -2.86
CA LEU A 449 2.04 23.34 -2.36
C LEU A 449 0.81 22.46 -2.08
N TYR A 450 -0.28 23.04 -1.56
CA TYR A 450 -1.43 22.27 -1.05
C TYR A 450 -2.76 22.59 -1.74
N GLY A 451 -2.74 23.39 -2.81
CA GLY A 451 -3.90 23.69 -3.64
C GLY A 451 -4.94 24.61 -2.99
N ILE A 452 -6.16 24.62 -3.55
CA ILE A 452 -7.25 25.53 -3.13
C ILE A 452 -7.64 25.35 -1.66
N ARG A 453 -7.38 24.17 -1.06
CA ARG A 453 -7.66 23.91 0.36
C ARG A 453 -6.78 24.72 1.31
N ALA A 454 -5.70 25.30 0.81
CA ALA A 454 -4.74 26.12 1.55
C ALA A 454 -4.94 27.63 1.36
N SER A 455 -6.06 28.08 0.76
CA SER A 455 -6.30 29.52 0.53
C SER A 455 -6.47 30.33 1.82
N ALA A 456 -6.79 29.71 2.94
CA ALA A 456 -6.78 30.32 4.27
C ALA A 456 -5.43 30.21 5.01
N GLY A 457 -4.38 29.73 4.34
CA GLY A 457 -3.07 29.44 4.95
C GLY A 457 -2.92 28.00 5.41
N VAL A 458 -1.69 27.59 5.67
CA VAL A 458 -1.32 26.24 6.12
C VAL A 458 -0.46 26.35 7.37
N ILE A 459 -0.77 25.55 8.38
CA ILE A 459 0.05 25.40 9.59
C ILE A 459 0.68 24.00 9.52
N ILE A 460 2.00 23.97 9.31
CA ILE A 460 2.79 22.74 9.29
C ILE A 460 3.35 22.51 10.68
N ILE A 461 3.00 21.38 11.29
CA ILE A 461 3.50 20.93 12.58
C ILE A 461 4.43 19.74 12.32
N THR A 462 5.68 19.84 12.75
CA THR A 462 6.61 18.72 12.76
C THR A 462 6.71 18.18 14.18
N THR A 463 6.47 16.89 14.36
CA THR A 463 6.59 16.25 15.69
C THR A 463 8.03 15.83 15.97
N LYS A 464 8.40 15.78 17.25
CA LYS A 464 9.67 15.18 17.70
C LYS A 464 9.73 13.70 17.28
N PRO A 465 10.92 13.12 17.04
CA PRO A 465 11.09 11.72 16.67
C PRO A 465 10.26 10.76 17.51
N SER A 466 9.83 9.65 16.90
CA SER A 466 9.18 8.56 17.64
C SER A 466 10.08 8.04 18.77
N LEU A 467 9.47 7.61 19.88
CA LEU A 467 10.26 6.97 20.93
C LEU A 467 10.61 5.55 20.45
N ILE A 468 11.91 5.28 20.36
CA ILE A 468 12.43 3.96 20.05
C ILE A 468 12.60 3.23 21.38
N ASP A 469 11.75 2.24 21.63
CA ASP A 469 11.94 1.27 22.72
C ASP A 469 12.70 0.08 22.14
N GLU A 470 14.01 0.07 22.37
CA GLU A 470 14.91 -1.02 21.97
C GLU A 470 14.75 -2.21 22.93
N GLY A 471 13.73 -3.02 22.67
CA GLY A 471 13.65 -4.33 23.29
C GLY A 471 14.83 -5.20 22.87
N LYS A 472 15.31 -6.09 23.75
CA LYS A 472 16.42 -7.03 23.46
C LYS A 472 16.19 -7.94 22.23
N ILE A 473 14.96 -8.00 21.70
CA ILE A 473 14.51 -8.95 20.66
C ILE A 473 13.78 -8.25 19.51
N ASN A 474 13.19 -7.07 19.74
CA ASN A 474 12.48 -6.29 18.72
C ASN A 474 12.59 -4.79 19.00
N THR A 475 12.42 -4.00 17.94
CA THR A 475 12.39 -2.54 18.00
C THR A 475 10.94 -2.10 17.92
N LYS A 476 10.52 -1.24 18.85
CA LYS A 476 9.19 -0.62 18.84
C LYS A 476 9.32 0.89 18.61
N PHE A 477 8.63 1.38 17.60
CA PHE A 477 8.47 2.81 17.33
C PHE A 477 7.12 3.25 17.89
N ILE A 478 7.14 3.99 19.00
CA ILE A 478 5.93 4.53 19.60
C ILE A 478 5.58 5.83 18.86
N ILE A 479 4.52 5.77 18.07
CA ILE A 479 4.04 6.91 17.29
C ILE A 479 3.25 7.83 18.22
N LYS A 480 3.72 9.07 18.34
CA LYS A 480 3.17 10.08 19.25
C LYS A 480 1.77 10.51 18.84
N LYS A 481 1.61 10.82 17.54
CA LYS A 481 0.33 11.17 16.94
C LYS A 481 -0.60 9.94 16.91
N ARG A 482 -1.87 10.16 17.27
CA ARG A 482 -2.95 9.19 17.07
C ARG A 482 -3.45 9.23 15.63
N TYR A 483 -3.85 8.08 15.10
CA TYR A 483 -4.29 7.96 13.71
C TYR A 483 -5.65 7.28 13.62
N SER A 484 -6.45 7.74 12.66
CA SER A 484 -7.62 7.01 12.17
C SER A 484 -7.26 6.27 10.87
N ILE A 485 -7.32 4.94 10.87
CA ILE A 485 -6.96 4.09 9.70
C ILE A 485 -8.13 3.20 9.31
N LYS A 486 -8.64 3.37 8.09
CA LYS A 486 -9.78 2.62 7.56
C LYS A 486 -9.43 1.19 7.16
N SER A 487 -10.43 0.31 7.22
CA SER A 487 -10.32 -1.09 6.84
C SER A 487 -10.59 -1.32 5.36
N ASP A 488 -9.82 -0.64 4.51
CA ASP A 488 -9.97 -0.65 3.05
C ASP A 488 -8.73 -1.16 2.30
N ALA A 489 -7.68 -1.56 3.03
CA ALA A 489 -6.35 -1.91 2.52
C ALA A 489 -5.56 -0.75 1.90
N ASP A 490 -6.04 0.49 1.97
CA ASP A 490 -5.28 1.66 1.52
C ASP A 490 -4.09 1.92 2.45
N ILE A 491 -3.06 2.54 1.89
CA ILE A 491 -1.82 2.81 2.61
C ILE A 491 -1.93 4.15 3.34
N THR A 492 -1.78 4.09 4.66
CA THR A 492 -1.54 5.25 5.50
C THR A 492 -0.04 5.43 5.73
N VAL A 493 0.51 6.56 5.28
CA VAL A 493 1.92 6.89 5.47
C VAL A 493 2.13 7.53 6.84
N ILE A 494 2.98 6.94 7.66
CA ILE A 494 3.35 7.40 9.00
C ILE A 494 4.83 7.72 9.02
N ARG A 495 5.20 8.93 9.44
CA ARG A 495 6.60 9.33 9.63
C ARG A 495 7.13 8.72 10.94
N ILE A 496 8.29 8.07 10.89
CA ILE A 496 8.95 7.46 12.05
C ILE A 496 10.03 8.41 12.58
N ASP A 497 10.97 8.78 11.72
CA ASP A 497 12.11 9.63 12.05
C ASP A 497 12.72 10.29 10.81
N ASP A 498 13.53 11.32 11.01
CA ASP A 498 14.31 12.00 9.96
C ASP A 498 15.77 12.12 10.40
N HIS A 499 16.68 11.75 9.50
CA HIS A 499 18.12 11.79 9.74
C HIS A 499 18.83 12.66 8.71
N GLU A 500 19.84 13.39 9.15
CA GLU A 500 20.81 14.05 8.27
C GLU A 500 22.12 13.26 8.30
N LEU A 501 22.52 12.76 7.14
CA LEU A 501 23.63 11.82 6.98
C LEU A 501 24.73 12.46 6.16
N ASN A 502 25.96 12.40 6.66
CA ASN A 502 27.12 12.75 5.86
C ASN A 502 27.33 11.67 4.78
N ALA A 503 27.44 12.10 3.54
CA ALA A 503 27.62 11.22 2.39
C ALA A 503 28.80 11.68 1.52
N ASP A 504 29.58 10.72 1.04
CA ASP A 504 30.61 10.97 0.03
C ASP A 504 29.98 10.72 -1.36
N TYR A 505 29.96 11.72 -2.23
CA TYR A 505 29.38 11.63 -3.56
C TYR A 505 30.43 11.18 -4.58
N GLU A 506 30.09 10.22 -5.45
CA GLU A 506 30.97 9.68 -6.48
C GLU A 506 30.18 9.39 -7.75
N TYR A 507 30.68 9.84 -8.91
CA TYR A 507 30.17 9.37 -10.19
C TYR A 507 30.76 8.00 -10.50
N PHE A 508 29.91 7.03 -10.79
CA PHE A 508 30.28 5.64 -11.05
C PHE A 508 29.82 5.21 -12.44
N THR A 509 30.66 4.47 -13.16
CA THR A 509 30.24 3.84 -14.42
C THR A 509 30.97 2.54 -14.70
N ALA A 510 30.26 1.59 -15.33
CA ALA A 510 30.79 0.31 -15.76
C ALA A 510 30.22 -0.05 -17.15
N PRO A 511 30.77 0.52 -18.24
CA PRO A 511 30.17 0.44 -19.58
C PRO A 511 30.14 -0.97 -20.18
N VAL A 512 30.84 -1.94 -19.58
CA VAL A 512 30.70 -3.37 -19.90
C VAL A 512 29.36 -3.97 -19.47
N LEU A 513 28.68 -3.34 -18.50
CA LEU A 513 27.35 -3.71 -18.01
C LEU A 513 26.29 -2.73 -18.47
N ASN A 514 26.61 -1.43 -18.39
CA ASN A 514 25.68 -0.35 -18.67
C ASN A 514 26.46 0.93 -18.99
N GLU A 515 26.23 1.52 -20.16
CA GLU A 515 26.90 2.77 -20.60
C GLU A 515 26.35 4.04 -19.90
N ASN A 516 25.44 3.91 -18.93
CA ASN A 516 25.03 5.03 -18.11
C ASN A 516 26.08 5.37 -17.04
N VAL A 517 26.13 6.66 -16.67
CA VAL A 517 26.93 7.16 -15.56
C VAL A 517 25.99 7.48 -14.40
N PHE A 518 26.25 6.86 -13.25
CA PHE A 518 25.41 6.95 -12.06
C PHE A 518 26.04 7.92 -11.07
N LEU A 519 25.27 8.86 -10.54
CA LEU A 519 25.66 9.58 -9.33
C LEU A 519 25.35 8.68 -8.12
N THR A 520 26.34 8.44 -7.26
CA THR A 520 26.16 7.61 -6.06
C THR A 520 26.55 8.37 -4.81
N ALA A 521 25.86 8.09 -3.70
CA ALA A 521 26.19 8.59 -2.38
C ALA A 521 26.61 7.42 -1.49
N GLN A 522 27.78 7.52 -0.87
CA GLN A 522 28.29 6.54 0.08
C GLN A 522 28.08 7.05 1.50
N ILE A 523 27.28 6.33 2.27
CA ILE A 523 26.96 6.66 3.66
C ILE A 523 27.78 5.76 4.59
N LYS A 524 28.49 6.38 5.53
CA LYS A 524 29.26 5.69 6.58
C LYS A 524 28.40 5.54 7.84
N GLU A 525 28.69 4.52 8.65
CA GLU A 525 28.03 4.28 9.95
C GLU A 525 26.51 4.14 9.89
N TRP A 526 25.97 3.75 8.74
CA TRP A 526 24.55 3.56 8.51
C TRP A 526 23.96 2.46 9.41
N GLU A 527 24.79 1.56 9.96
CA GLU A 527 24.35 0.48 10.85
C GLU A 527 23.71 1.01 12.15
N LYS A 528 24.09 2.22 12.58
CA LYS A 528 23.51 2.88 13.78
C LYS A 528 22.04 3.25 13.60
N LEU A 529 21.58 3.39 12.36
CA LEU A 529 20.22 3.80 12.04
C LEU A 529 19.21 2.65 12.14
N GLN A 530 19.67 1.40 12.30
CA GLN A 530 18.85 0.20 12.40
C GLN A 530 17.77 0.11 11.31
N LEU A 531 18.13 0.51 10.08
CA LEU A 531 17.21 0.51 8.95
C LEU A 531 16.71 -0.91 8.67
N LEU A 532 15.48 -0.99 8.20
CA LEU A 532 14.86 -2.22 7.76
C LEU A 532 14.91 -2.32 6.23
N PRO A 533 14.84 -3.53 5.67
CA PRO A 533 14.74 -3.69 4.23
C PRO A 533 13.47 -2.99 3.72
N GLY A 534 13.60 -2.12 2.72
CA GLY A 534 12.47 -1.35 2.20
C GLY A 534 12.80 -0.52 0.97
N GLU A 535 11.76 -0.04 0.29
CA GLU A 535 11.90 0.87 -0.84
C GLU A 535 12.30 2.27 -0.39
N ALA A 536 13.18 2.90 -1.15
CA ALA A 536 13.55 4.30 -0.99
C ALA A 536 13.25 5.09 -2.27
N ASN A 537 12.50 6.18 -2.13
CA ASN A 537 12.37 7.20 -3.17
C ASN A 537 13.58 8.12 -3.12
N ILE A 538 14.18 8.39 -4.27
CA ILE A 538 15.38 9.20 -4.37
C ILE A 538 15.07 10.54 -5.00
N TYR A 539 15.54 11.61 -4.37
CA TYR A 539 15.43 12.98 -4.85
C TYR A 539 16.79 13.66 -4.86
N PHE A 540 17.13 14.32 -5.96
CA PHE A 540 18.36 15.07 -6.12
C PHE A 540 18.05 16.44 -6.73
N GLU A 541 18.60 17.51 -6.16
CA GLU A 541 18.36 18.90 -6.58
C GLU A 541 16.85 19.25 -6.68
N GLY A 542 16.06 18.72 -5.74
CA GLY A 542 14.61 18.91 -5.68
C GLY A 542 13.80 18.10 -6.71
N SER A 543 14.44 17.35 -7.58
CA SER A 543 13.81 16.50 -8.60
C SER A 543 13.77 15.04 -8.17
N TYR A 544 12.71 14.32 -8.53
CA TYR A 544 12.64 12.86 -8.32
C TYR A 544 13.58 12.16 -9.30
N ALA A 545 14.56 11.43 -8.76
CA ALA A 545 15.59 10.76 -9.55
C ALA A 545 15.32 9.25 -9.74
N GLY A 546 14.46 8.66 -8.93
CA GLY A 546 14.05 7.26 -9.08
C GLY A 546 13.75 6.57 -7.75
N LYS A 547 13.73 5.24 -7.80
CA LYS A 547 13.56 4.35 -6.65
C LYS A 547 14.76 3.44 -6.51
N THR A 548 15.05 3.06 -5.27
CA THR A 548 16.03 2.02 -4.95
C THR A 548 15.56 1.21 -3.75
N THR A 549 16.33 0.20 -3.37
CA THR A 549 16.07 -0.62 -2.19
C THR A 549 17.16 -0.41 -1.16
N ILE A 550 16.76 -0.23 0.09
CA ILE A 550 17.68 -0.34 1.22
C ILE A 550 17.75 -1.83 1.58
N ASP A 551 18.93 -2.43 1.44
CA ASP A 551 19.22 -3.77 1.95
C ASP A 551 20.20 -3.66 3.15
N PRO A 552 19.69 -3.66 4.39
CA PRO A 552 20.52 -3.55 5.59
C PRO A 552 21.24 -4.87 5.92
N TYR A 553 21.08 -5.93 5.12
CA TYR A 553 21.76 -7.20 5.34
C TYR A 553 23.00 -7.38 4.45
N ALA A 554 23.34 -6.37 3.65
CA ALA A 554 24.59 -6.34 2.93
C ALA A 554 25.77 -6.30 3.92
N ILE A 555 26.80 -7.11 3.68
CA ILE A 555 28.01 -7.21 4.55
C ILE A 555 28.94 -5.97 4.36
N SER A 556 28.50 -4.97 3.60
CA SER A 556 29.30 -3.79 3.29
C SER A 556 29.28 -2.79 4.45
N ARG A 557 30.47 -2.29 4.83
CA ARG A 557 30.64 -1.19 5.81
C ARG A 557 30.10 0.17 5.32
N LYS A 558 29.72 0.26 4.05
CA LYS A 558 29.17 1.47 3.42
C LYS A 558 27.84 1.13 2.75
N LEU A 559 26.83 1.96 2.99
CA LEU A 559 25.59 1.92 2.23
C LEU A 559 25.79 2.82 1.01
N VAL A 560 25.69 2.23 -0.18
CA VAL A 560 25.80 2.95 -1.44
C VAL A 560 24.40 3.15 -1.99
N VAL A 561 24.00 4.41 -2.18
CA VAL A 561 22.71 4.78 -2.72
C VAL A 561 22.92 5.40 -4.10
N SER A 562 22.25 4.87 -5.13
CA SER A 562 22.22 5.51 -6.45
C SER A 562 21.27 6.71 -6.41
N LEU A 563 21.79 7.88 -6.76
CA LEU A 563 21.06 9.15 -6.83
C LEU A 563 20.51 9.46 -8.22
N GLY A 564 20.68 8.53 -9.17
CA GLY A 564 20.17 8.65 -10.54
C GLY A 564 21.27 8.61 -11.60
N ILE A 565 20.83 8.65 -12.85
CA ILE A 565 21.71 8.69 -14.03
C ILE A 565 21.92 10.15 -14.42
N ASP A 566 23.17 10.53 -14.70
CA ASP A 566 23.51 11.86 -15.21
C ASP A 566 23.80 11.80 -16.72
N PRO A 567 22.86 12.22 -17.59
CA PRO A 567 23.03 12.12 -19.04
C PRO A 567 24.09 13.07 -19.59
N ASN A 568 24.60 14.01 -18.79
CA ASN A 568 25.63 14.96 -19.23
C ASN A 568 27.04 14.39 -19.16
N VAL A 569 27.22 13.21 -18.55
CA VAL A 569 28.49 12.49 -18.56
C VAL A 569 28.33 11.28 -19.47
N ILE A 570 29.00 11.31 -20.62
CA ILE A 570 28.85 10.29 -21.65
C ILE A 570 30.04 9.35 -21.55
N VAL A 571 29.77 8.04 -21.50
CA VAL A 571 30.80 7.01 -21.60
C VAL A 571 30.49 6.10 -22.79
N SER A 572 31.52 5.57 -23.43
CA SER A 572 31.36 4.52 -24.45
C SER A 572 32.46 3.47 -24.32
N ARG A 573 32.10 2.22 -24.60
CA ARG A 573 33.05 1.09 -24.63
C ARG A 573 33.10 0.48 -26.02
N LYS A 574 34.21 0.70 -26.74
CA LYS A 574 34.38 0.25 -28.13
C LYS A 574 35.43 -0.84 -28.22
N LEU A 575 35.06 -2.00 -28.77
CA LEU A 575 36.02 -3.02 -29.17
C LEU A 575 36.79 -2.52 -30.40
N ARG A 576 38.10 -2.35 -30.27
CA ARG A 576 38.96 -1.99 -31.41
C ARG A 576 39.03 -3.19 -32.36
N ARG A 577 38.59 -3.01 -33.60
CA ARG A 577 38.65 -4.05 -34.64
C ARG A 577 40.10 -4.43 -34.90
N ASN A 578 40.52 -5.59 -34.40
CA ASN A 578 41.81 -6.17 -34.73
C ASN A 578 41.62 -7.21 -35.85
N PHE A 579 42.08 -6.90 -37.06
CA PHE A 579 42.00 -7.79 -38.24
C PHE A 579 43.01 -8.96 -38.20
N LYS A 580 43.69 -9.17 -37.08
CA LYS A 580 44.68 -10.25 -36.90
C LYS A 580 44.16 -11.33 -35.93
N SER A 581 43.03 -11.96 -36.21
CA SER A 581 42.85 -13.32 -35.67
C SER A 581 43.83 -14.23 -36.41
N LYS A 582 45.08 -14.30 -35.97
CA LYS A 582 46.05 -15.24 -36.52
C LYS A 582 45.56 -16.64 -36.15
N SER A 583 44.89 -17.30 -37.09
CA SER A 583 44.72 -18.75 -37.06
C SER A 583 46.11 -19.36 -37.22
N PHE A 584 46.86 -19.50 -36.13
CA PHE A 584 48.14 -20.19 -36.15
C PHE A 584 47.92 -21.69 -36.44
N THR A 585 48.87 -22.37 -37.05
CA THR A 585 48.82 -23.83 -37.22
C THR A 585 48.80 -24.51 -35.83
N GLY A 586 47.62 -24.94 -35.35
CA GLY A 586 47.44 -25.56 -34.03
C GLY A 586 45.96 -25.74 -33.64
N SER A 587 45.70 -26.59 -32.64
CA SER A 587 44.34 -26.94 -32.16
C SER A 587 43.60 -25.82 -31.41
N ASN A 588 44.28 -24.70 -31.13
CA ASN A 588 43.76 -23.58 -30.33
C ASN A 588 43.44 -22.34 -31.17
N ARG A 589 42.36 -21.65 -30.81
CA ARG A 589 41.98 -20.32 -31.29
C ARG A 589 42.62 -19.28 -30.37
N ILE A 590 43.19 -18.24 -30.96
CA ILE A 590 43.72 -17.08 -30.25
C ILE A 590 42.87 -15.87 -30.63
N LEU A 591 42.51 -15.08 -29.62
CA LEU A 591 41.61 -13.96 -29.76
C LEU A 591 42.14 -12.78 -28.96
N ASP A 592 42.66 -11.79 -29.67
CA ASP A 592 43.09 -10.54 -29.06
C ASP A 592 41.88 -9.62 -28.85
N ARG A 593 41.81 -9.02 -27.67
CA ARG A 593 40.77 -8.08 -27.27
C ARG A 593 41.43 -6.79 -26.81
N ILE A 594 41.07 -5.69 -27.46
CA ILE A 594 41.54 -4.34 -27.14
C ILE A 594 40.30 -3.47 -27.05
N TYR A 595 40.04 -2.90 -25.88
CA TYR A 595 38.88 -2.05 -25.63
C TYR A 595 39.33 -0.61 -25.41
N ASP A 596 38.65 0.30 -26.08
CA ASP A 596 38.76 1.73 -25.89
C ASP A 596 37.56 2.21 -25.07
N LEU A 597 37.83 2.78 -23.90
CA LEU A 597 36.87 3.43 -23.03
C LEU A 597 37.02 4.93 -23.20
N GLU A 598 35.95 5.60 -23.57
CA GLU A 598 35.97 7.04 -23.84
C GLU A 598 34.91 7.71 -22.98
N ILE A 599 35.33 8.66 -22.15
CA ILE A 599 34.45 9.37 -21.22
C ILE A 599 34.56 10.87 -21.43
N LYS A 600 33.41 11.55 -21.42
CA LYS A 600 33.30 12.99 -21.63
C LYS A 600 32.39 13.63 -20.59
N ASN A 601 32.87 14.72 -19.99
CA ASN A 601 32.09 15.54 -19.08
C ASN A 601 31.50 16.74 -19.84
N ASN A 602 30.20 16.72 -20.16
CA ASN A 602 29.52 17.87 -20.77
C ASN A 602 28.93 18.84 -19.71
N LYS A 603 29.18 18.63 -18.42
CA LYS A 603 28.72 19.53 -17.35
C LYS A 603 29.57 20.80 -17.31
N SER A 604 29.02 21.86 -16.72
CA SER A 604 29.71 23.13 -16.46
C SER A 604 30.70 23.06 -15.27
N THR A 605 30.68 21.96 -14.52
CA THR A 605 31.52 21.74 -13.33
C THR A 605 32.52 20.61 -13.56
N ALA A 606 33.63 20.64 -12.82
CA ALA A 606 34.55 19.51 -12.76
C ALA A 606 33.92 18.37 -11.94
N ILE A 607 34.23 17.13 -12.31
CA ILE A 607 33.74 15.92 -11.64
C ILE A 607 34.86 14.89 -11.54
N THR A 608 34.76 14.02 -10.53
CA THR A 608 35.60 12.81 -10.43
C THR A 608 34.73 11.60 -10.73
N VAL A 609 35.15 10.79 -11.71
CA VAL A 609 34.44 9.58 -12.14
C VAL A 609 35.25 8.34 -11.84
N LYS A 610 34.63 7.39 -11.15
CA LYS A 610 35.12 6.02 -10.99
C LYS A 610 34.62 5.16 -12.14
N LEU A 611 35.49 4.94 -13.12
CA LEU A 611 35.26 4.09 -14.27
C LEU A 611 35.75 2.66 -13.94
N MET A 612 34.90 1.66 -14.16
CA MET A 612 35.23 0.26 -13.94
C MET A 612 35.00 -0.61 -15.17
N ASP A 613 35.87 -1.58 -15.38
CA ASP A 613 35.70 -2.65 -16.37
C ASP A 613 36.28 -3.96 -15.80
N ARG A 614 36.31 -5.02 -16.59
CA ARG A 614 36.85 -6.32 -16.17
C ARG A 614 37.59 -7.03 -17.28
N ILE A 615 38.59 -7.80 -16.86
CA ILE A 615 39.25 -8.82 -17.67
C ILE A 615 38.69 -10.17 -17.23
N PRO A 616 38.14 -10.98 -18.17
CA PRO A 616 37.59 -12.29 -17.84
C PRO A 616 38.59 -13.18 -17.12
N LYS A 617 38.10 -13.98 -16.19
CA LYS A 617 38.89 -15.02 -15.54
C LYS A 617 38.38 -16.39 -15.93
N SER A 618 39.31 -17.28 -16.26
CA SER A 618 38.97 -18.66 -16.55
C SER A 618 38.92 -19.51 -15.28
N SER A 619 37.83 -20.25 -15.09
CA SER A 619 37.73 -21.39 -14.17
C SER A 619 38.19 -22.71 -14.82
N ASN A 620 38.39 -22.72 -16.14
CA ASN A 620 38.76 -23.89 -16.93
C ASN A 620 40.22 -23.82 -17.39
N LYS A 621 41.02 -24.83 -17.05
CA LYS A 621 42.45 -24.91 -17.40
C LYS A 621 42.72 -24.88 -18.93
N GLU A 622 41.73 -25.23 -19.75
CA GLU A 622 41.83 -25.19 -21.23
C GLU A 622 41.68 -23.78 -21.81
N ILE A 623 41.14 -22.81 -21.05
CA ILE A 623 41.00 -21.42 -21.47
C ILE A 623 42.06 -20.60 -20.72
N LYS A 624 42.98 -20.02 -21.48
CA LYS A 624 44.03 -19.14 -20.94
C LYS A 624 43.73 -17.68 -21.27
N VAL A 625 44.00 -16.82 -20.29
CA VAL A 625 43.92 -15.36 -20.41
C VAL A 625 45.33 -14.84 -20.21
N ASP A 626 45.95 -14.43 -21.30
CA ASP A 626 47.36 -14.02 -21.39
C ASP A 626 47.45 -12.59 -21.96
N ASP A 627 48.66 -12.05 -22.15
CA ASP A 627 48.94 -10.73 -22.74
C ASP A 627 48.07 -9.59 -22.18
N ILE A 628 47.89 -9.58 -20.85
CA ILE A 628 47.09 -8.58 -20.15
C ILE A 628 47.87 -7.25 -20.07
N GLU A 629 47.30 -6.21 -20.68
CA GLU A 629 47.78 -4.83 -20.57
C GLU A 629 46.69 -3.97 -19.94
N THR A 630 46.95 -3.46 -18.74
CA THR A 630 45.99 -2.66 -17.97
C THR A 630 46.28 -1.16 -18.01
N TYR A 631 47.43 -0.77 -18.57
CA TYR A 631 47.88 0.62 -18.70
C TYR A 631 47.79 1.39 -17.37
N THR A 632 46.92 2.40 -17.30
CA THR A 632 46.67 3.30 -16.15
C THR A 632 45.71 2.74 -15.11
N ALA A 633 45.08 1.59 -15.38
CA ALA A 633 44.07 1.03 -14.49
C ALA A 633 44.69 0.40 -13.24
N GLU A 634 44.03 0.59 -12.09
CA GLU A 634 44.26 -0.25 -10.92
C GLU A 634 43.63 -1.63 -11.16
N TYR A 635 44.44 -2.69 -11.15
CA TYR A 635 44.00 -4.05 -11.49
C TYR A 635 43.98 -5.00 -10.30
N ASP A 636 42.78 -5.43 -9.90
CA ASP A 636 42.60 -6.53 -8.94
C ASP A 636 42.75 -7.88 -9.66
N LYS A 637 43.96 -8.45 -9.62
CA LYS A 637 44.28 -9.77 -10.22
C LYS A 637 43.42 -10.92 -9.70
N LYS A 638 42.91 -10.85 -8.46
CA LYS A 638 42.11 -11.93 -7.87
C LYS A 638 40.70 -11.92 -8.46
N LYS A 639 40.11 -10.73 -8.63
CA LYS A 639 38.75 -10.55 -9.12
C LYS A 639 38.65 -10.30 -10.63
N GLY A 640 39.75 -9.91 -11.28
CA GLY A 640 39.75 -9.53 -12.68
C GLY A 640 39.20 -8.11 -12.94
N LEU A 641 39.14 -7.23 -11.93
CA LEU A 641 38.51 -5.91 -12.04
C LEU A 641 39.53 -4.81 -12.33
N LEU A 642 39.19 -3.90 -13.25
CA LEU A 642 39.95 -2.71 -13.59
C LEU A 642 39.23 -1.47 -13.04
N THR A 643 39.97 -0.56 -12.41
CA THR A 643 39.42 0.70 -11.88
C THR A 643 40.26 1.90 -12.31
N TRP A 644 39.60 2.95 -12.76
CA TRP A 644 40.19 4.27 -13.02
C TRP A 644 39.44 5.32 -12.22
N ASN A 645 40.16 6.18 -11.50
CA ASN A 645 39.60 7.37 -10.86
C ASN A 645 40.00 8.59 -11.70
N LEU A 646 39.04 9.15 -12.44
CA LEU A 646 39.27 10.14 -13.47
C LEU A 646 38.73 11.50 -13.05
N ASP A 647 39.62 12.47 -12.81
CA ASP A 647 39.22 13.87 -12.65
C ASP A 647 39.01 14.49 -14.04
N LEU A 648 37.79 14.94 -14.32
CA LEU A 648 37.37 15.52 -15.59
C LEU A 648 36.96 16.98 -15.36
N LYS A 649 37.64 17.91 -16.04
CA LYS A 649 37.20 19.33 -16.06
C LYS A 649 35.91 19.47 -16.87
N SER A 650 35.26 20.63 -16.78
CA SER A 650 34.12 20.94 -17.64
C SER A 650 34.50 20.85 -19.12
N GLY A 651 33.72 20.12 -19.91
CA GLY A 651 33.96 19.89 -21.33
C GLY A 651 35.08 18.88 -21.64
N ASP A 652 35.77 18.35 -20.63
CA ASP A 652 36.93 17.48 -20.78
C ASP A 652 36.54 16.08 -21.29
N GLN A 653 37.47 15.45 -22.03
CA GLN A 653 37.32 14.11 -22.56
C GLN A 653 38.60 13.31 -22.30
N LYS A 654 38.43 12.14 -21.69
CA LYS A 654 39.52 11.19 -21.45
C LYS A 654 39.27 9.88 -22.18
N LYS A 655 40.36 9.23 -22.56
CA LYS A 655 40.36 7.93 -23.22
C LYS A 655 41.27 6.99 -22.46
N GLU A 656 40.71 5.86 -22.04
CA GLU A 656 41.43 4.76 -21.39
C GLU A 656 41.38 3.52 -22.29
N THR A 657 42.39 2.66 -22.16
CA THR A 657 42.50 1.44 -22.96
C THR A 657 42.94 0.28 -22.06
N PHE A 658 42.46 -0.92 -22.37
CA PHE A 658 43.03 -2.15 -21.85
C PHE A 658 42.95 -3.26 -22.89
N SER A 659 43.80 -4.27 -22.76
CA SER A 659 43.80 -5.43 -23.63
C SER A 659 44.15 -6.71 -22.92
N TYR A 660 43.72 -7.82 -23.53
CA TYR A 660 44.05 -9.17 -23.13
C TYR A 660 43.93 -10.12 -24.32
N GLN A 661 44.61 -11.25 -24.23
CA GLN A 661 44.53 -12.34 -25.21
C GLN A 661 43.83 -13.55 -24.59
N LEU A 662 42.90 -14.13 -25.35
CA LEU A 662 42.27 -15.39 -25.00
C LEU A 662 42.78 -16.51 -25.90
N LYS A 663 43.13 -17.63 -25.28
CA LYS A 663 43.55 -18.85 -25.96
C LYS A 663 42.70 -20.04 -25.50
N TYR A 664 42.03 -20.69 -26.43
CA TYR A 664 41.09 -21.80 -26.13
C TYR A 664 40.97 -22.79 -27.30
N PRO A 665 40.45 -24.02 -27.10
CA PRO A 665 40.32 -25.02 -28.17
C PRO A 665 39.36 -24.57 -29.28
N ARG A 666 39.74 -24.74 -30.55
CA ARG A 666 38.97 -24.24 -31.71
C ARG A 666 37.56 -24.82 -31.83
N TYR A 667 37.36 -26.04 -31.34
CA TYR A 667 36.10 -26.77 -31.41
C TYR A 667 35.15 -26.46 -30.24
N LYS A 668 35.55 -25.60 -29.29
CA LYS A 668 34.72 -25.16 -28.17
C LYS A 668 34.36 -23.69 -28.33
N ARG A 669 33.13 -23.33 -27.93
CA ARG A 669 32.70 -21.92 -27.81
C ARG A 669 33.00 -21.43 -26.40
N VAL A 670 33.40 -20.17 -26.28
CA VAL A 670 33.66 -19.49 -25.02
C VAL A 670 32.67 -18.35 -24.90
N ASN A 671 32.07 -18.18 -23.72
CA ASN A 671 31.23 -17.03 -23.41
C ASN A 671 32.15 -15.82 -23.17
N LEU A 672 31.98 -14.74 -23.95
CA LEU A 672 32.91 -13.60 -24.02
C LEU A 672 32.25 -12.29 -23.67
#